data_AF-A0A972D9V4-F1
#
_entry.id   AF-A0A972D9V4-F1
#
_cell.length_a   1.000
_cell.length_b   1.000
_cell.length_c   1.000
_cell.angle_alpha   90.00
_cell.angle_beta   90.00
_cell.angle_gamma   90.00
#
_symmetry.space_group_name_H-M   'P 1'
#
loop_
_entity.id
_entity.type
_entity.pdbx_description
1 polymer ?
#
loop_
_entity_poly.entity_id
_entity_poly.type
_entity_poly.pdbx_seq_one_letter_code
_entity_poly.pdbx_strand_id
1 'polypeptide(L)'
;MKRFVLLLALAAITPGCKKTTSLLGVDSFFRPEAVDFACYDRAAKRIVEMARCEAHAEGEELGLLALVTQWARGQVAAVDVELGRPVDASKLIPGYTYVNVGVSPTGIAHVDPSESGPAVTLVSSYGARRLETLETGVFHPDIAAESGDGRFLRSAITLPEAPTDVVFIPSEDIPGARGLAVVAMPGIGSIGTVAILDDGTLDEASLTILPVSDAPASPVGGGVVDEADPWERICPPDRAPRLARTDLPAPIALGDPAPHRLRVDTEGDAPILLVADEGMPFVHRFELAAGALTELDPIATPVPILDLTFTPRLGRTLEDEPSAPSSDRVLYGIDAVDRSVLALDYDETSPTFGDLLAVQSGEGRADRIFFRSGARRIEVLTPGLARSIDPAESDFGLCQPTVLSRAELARPDRMRGVFLGVALANGQIQFVDVWDLDAPCRGGNACQNPVFGDDVYVSIRRNRPRLASFVSALPRVTGTPTLRYGSSPGRITETGEPSSGAGPGLLPFEGGCPGGDYFLQGYPSPVDFPNTSPVVCVAADPWSGAIQRVQATFEGAIPGAGFQNARVVDGPNGRPSLEVPDFDFCRAGVLGLDNVVDAALGSDEPEAGYEGDFVLVTSPLPFSRLDDPECARFRIPESGSRDPVLLRVLDAGRGRLDLGDGPTVTVDEVRACFTEPFGGEVHVRDAFVVRTTVSRGAHRVVEDEDGRCTIDVANQPFDPADPASARNFRAREGKPFVHPAVAFTIGGGEDLVPGSTTEAELIVDVGRVPGALTLSGNGNVRDLAWSEIDQRFYAIDTSGNTLLRIRADRLQVTERLD
;
A
#
# COMPACT_ATOMS: atom_id res chain seq x y z
N MET A 1 37.50 -72.70 2.72
CA MET A 1 37.03 -74.03 3.18
C MET A 1 35.84 -73.82 4.12
N LYS A 2 34.65 -74.34 3.74
CA LYS A 2 33.52 -74.87 4.55
C LYS A 2 33.07 -74.07 5.80
N ARG A 3 31.80 -73.72 6.08
CA ARG A 3 30.42 -74.12 5.68
C ARG A 3 29.46 -73.06 6.29
N PHE A 4 28.49 -72.50 5.55
CA PHE A 4 27.06 -72.88 5.45
C PHE A 4 26.16 -72.57 6.68
N VAL A 5 25.29 -71.54 6.51
CA VAL A 5 23.81 -71.51 6.74
C VAL A 5 23.23 -71.61 8.16
N LEU A 6 22.40 -70.63 8.59
CA LEU A 6 20.92 -70.72 8.66
C LEU A 6 20.30 -69.43 9.27
N LEU A 7 19.31 -68.85 8.55
CA LEU A 7 18.30 -67.91 9.07
C LEU A 7 17.31 -68.66 9.99
N LEU A 8 16.80 -68.03 11.06
CA LEU A 8 15.36 -67.73 11.25
C LEU A 8 15.04 -67.06 12.60
N ALA A 9 14.24 -65.99 12.50
CA ALA A 9 12.98 -65.72 13.23
C ALA A 9 12.96 -65.23 14.70
N LEU A 10 12.48 -63.99 14.81
CA LEU A 10 11.36 -63.46 15.62
C LEU A 10 11.43 -63.43 17.17
N ALA A 11 11.40 -62.17 17.63
CA ALA A 11 10.49 -61.62 18.65
C ALA A 11 10.56 -62.12 20.10
N ALA A 12 11.13 -61.28 20.98
CA ALA A 12 10.66 -61.07 22.33
C ALA A 12 10.75 -59.57 22.68
N ILE A 13 9.64 -59.04 23.20
CA ILE A 13 9.31 -57.62 23.39
C ILE A 13 9.56 -57.23 24.87
N THR A 14 10.03 -55.98 25.08
CA THR A 14 9.82 -55.02 26.21
C THR A 14 11.01 -54.76 27.15
N PRO A 15 11.10 -53.57 27.80
CA PRO A 15 10.93 -52.22 27.27
C PRO A 15 12.13 -51.33 27.69
N GLY A 16 12.94 -50.87 26.72
CA GLY A 16 13.93 -49.83 26.98
C GLY A 16 13.25 -48.47 26.89
N CYS A 17 13.12 -47.76 28.01
CA CYS A 17 12.64 -46.37 28.07
C CYS A 17 13.26 -45.55 26.95
N LYS A 18 12.47 -45.23 25.91
CA LYS A 18 12.73 -44.05 25.11
C LYS A 18 12.60 -42.89 26.08
N LYS A 19 13.75 -42.31 26.47
CA LYS A 19 13.77 -40.90 26.85
C LYS A 19 13.24 -40.17 25.61
N THR A 20 11.94 -39.90 25.60
CA THR A 20 11.40 -38.74 24.92
C THR A 20 12.08 -37.57 25.62
N THR A 21 13.23 -37.16 25.11
CA THR A 21 13.67 -35.79 25.29
C THR A 21 12.59 -35.00 24.58
N SER A 22 11.59 -34.55 25.33
CA SER A 22 10.82 -33.40 24.91
C SER A 22 11.84 -32.32 24.62
N LEU A 23 12.01 -31.99 23.35
CA LEU A 23 12.46 -30.65 22.98
C LEU A 23 11.41 -29.72 23.61
N LEU A 24 11.70 -29.28 24.84
CA LEU A 24 11.10 -28.08 25.41
C LEU A 24 11.37 -27.01 24.36
N GLY A 25 10.32 -26.61 23.66
CA GLY A 25 10.40 -25.55 22.67
C GLY A 25 10.99 -24.32 23.34
N VAL A 26 12.05 -23.78 22.75
CA VAL A 26 12.39 -22.37 22.95
C VAL A 26 11.15 -21.63 22.47
N ASP A 27 10.42 -20.98 23.37
CA ASP A 27 9.15 -20.33 23.05
C ASP A 27 9.46 -19.09 22.20
N SER A 28 9.51 -19.28 20.87
CA SER A 28 9.37 -18.19 19.90
C SER A 28 8.07 -17.44 20.18
N PHE A 29 7.94 -16.21 19.69
CA PHE A 29 6.63 -15.55 19.75
C PHE A 29 5.52 -16.41 19.15
N PHE A 30 4.29 -16.13 19.53
CA PHE A 30 3.12 -16.85 19.07
C PHE A 30 2.03 -15.88 18.68
N ARG A 31 2.01 -15.52 17.38
CA ARG A 31 1.18 -14.47 16.82
C ARG A 31 1.36 -13.13 17.55
N PRO A 32 2.56 -12.53 17.43
CA PRO A 32 2.78 -11.18 17.93
C PRO A 32 1.92 -10.16 17.16
N GLU A 33 1.34 -9.15 17.83
CA GLU A 33 0.42 -8.18 17.17
C GLU A 33 0.77 -6.71 17.38
N ALA A 34 1.32 -6.31 18.54
CA ALA A 34 1.70 -4.92 18.83
C ALA A 34 2.99 -4.85 19.66
N VAL A 35 3.77 -3.77 19.50
CA VAL A 35 5.00 -3.52 20.25
C VAL A 35 5.02 -2.10 20.81
N ASP A 36 5.56 -1.96 22.03
CA ASP A 36 5.95 -0.66 22.59
C ASP A 36 7.24 -0.78 23.42
N PHE A 37 7.85 0.32 23.83
CA PHE A 37 9.17 0.36 24.47
C PHE A 37 9.11 0.85 25.91
N ALA A 38 10.06 0.39 26.73
CA ALA A 38 10.32 0.90 28.07
C ALA A 38 11.82 1.10 28.29
N CYS A 39 12.20 2.14 29.04
CA CYS A 39 13.59 2.41 29.39
C CYS A 39 13.99 1.65 30.67
N TYR A 40 15.07 0.87 30.60
CA TYR A 40 15.54 0.02 31.69
C TYR A 40 16.93 0.44 32.16
N ASP A 41 17.04 0.78 33.45
CA ASP A 41 18.31 1.02 34.13
C ASP A 41 18.83 -0.29 34.71
N ARG A 42 19.87 -0.87 34.07
CA ARG A 42 20.45 -2.16 34.45
C ARG A 42 21.21 -2.11 35.77
N ALA A 43 21.82 -0.97 36.07
CA ALA A 43 22.58 -0.77 37.29
C ALA A 43 21.63 -0.66 38.48
N ALA A 44 20.59 0.17 38.36
CA ALA A 44 19.57 0.35 39.38
C ALA A 44 18.53 -0.78 39.41
N LYS A 45 18.46 -1.60 38.35
CA LYS A 45 17.48 -2.68 38.16
C LYS A 45 16.05 -2.19 38.28
N ARG A 46 15.71 -1.12 37.56
CA ARG A 46 14.39 -0.51 37.56
C ARG A 46 14.04 0.08 36.20
N ILE A 47 12.75 0.25 35.96
CA ILE A 47 12.26 1.01 34.81
C ILE A 47 12.36 2.49 35.15
N VAL A 48 12.79 3.30 34.19
CA VAL A 48 12.97 4.75 34.35
C VAL A 48 12.25 5.48 33.22
N GLU A 49 12.11 6.80 33.34
CA GLU A 49 11.50 7.64 32.32
C GLU A 49 12.17 7.45 30.96
N MET A 50 11.36 7.39 29.90
CA MET A 50 11.84 7.18 28.53
C MET A 50 12.87 8.24 28.11
N ALA A 51 12.68 9.50 28.52
CA ALA A 51 13.59 10.61 28.25
C ALA A 51 15.02 10.38 28.77
N ARG A 52 15.23 9.55 29.82
CA ARG A 52 16.59 9.21 30.27
C ARG A 52 17.32 8.33 29.26
N CYS A 53 16.59 7.47 28.54
CA CYS A 53 17.16 6.69 27.46
C CYS A 53 17.49 7.56 26.23
N GLU A 54 16.84 8.71 26.04
CA GLU A 54 17.18 9.62 24.93
C GLU A 54 18.47 10.42 25.21
N ALA A 55 18.62 10.91 26.45
CA ALA A 55 19.71 11.82 26.82
C ALA A 55 20.99 11.13 27.34
N HIS A 56 21.02 9.78 27.35
CA HIS A 56 22.05 8.91 27.94
C HIS A 56 23.36 9.61 28.38
N ALA A 57 23.56 9.77 29.69
CA ALA A 57 24.82 10.31 30.21
C ALA A 57 25.96 9.27 30.14
N GLU A 58 27.20 9.71 29.91
CA GLU A 58 28.38 8.84 29.94
C GLU A 58 28.47 8.08 31.28
N GLY A 59 28.40 6.75 31.22
CA GLY A 59 28.54 5.85 32.37
C GLY A 59 27.24 5.28 32.95
N GLU A 60 26.07 5.65 32.42
CA GLU A 60 24.80 5.00 32.77
C GLU A 60 24.61 3.68 31.98
N GLU A 61 24.18 2.61 32.65
CA GLU A 61 23.85 1.32 32.01
C GLU A 61 22.35 1.26 31.68
N LEU A 62 21.90 2.18 30.83
CA LEU A 62 20.53 2.22 30.34
C LEU A 62 20.38 1.33 29.10
N GLY A 63 19.19 0.75 28.89
CA GLY A 63 18.86 -0.03 27.70
C GLY A 63 17.36 -0.07 27.44
N LEU A 64 16.98 -0.47 26.22
CA LEU A 64 15.58 -0.56 25.81
C LEU A 64 15.02 -1.97 26.01
N LEU A 65 13.81 -2.03 26.57
CA LEU A 65 12.96 -3.22 26.55
C LEU A 65 11.85 -3.03 25.54
N ALA A 66 11.73 -3.93 24.56
CA ALA A 66 10.56 -3.98 23.68
C ALA A 66 9.52 -4.94 24.29
N LEU A 67 8.31 -4.45 24.49
CA LEU A 67 7.18 -5.17 25.05
C LEU A 67 6.26 -5.59 23.90
N VAL A 68 6.13 -6.90 23.66
CA VAL A 68 5.45 -7.47 22.49
C VAL A 68 4.24 -8.29 22.92
N THR A 69 3.04 -7.89 22.48
CA THR A 69 1.80 -8.62 22.75
C THR A 69 1.74 -9.92 21.97
N GLN A 70 1.15 -10.96 22.55
CA GLN A 70 1.03 -12.32 22.00
C GLN A 70 -0.45 -12.70 21.91
N TRP A 71 -1.08 -12.45 20.76
CA TRP A 71 -2.55 -12.52 20.61
C TRP A 71 -3.13 -13.85 21.06
N ALA A 72 -2.59 -14.95 20.52
CA ALA A 72 -3.22 -16.25 20.69
C ALA A 72 -2.96 -16.88 22.08
N ARG A 73 -1.99 -16.37 22.85
CA ARG A 73 -1.73 -16.83 24.23
C ARG A 73 -2.25 -15.88 25.29
N GLY A 74 -2.52 -14.63 24.93
CA GLY A 74 -2.92 -13.63 25.90
C GLY A 74 -1.79 -13.18 26.81
N GLN A 75 -0.61 -12.98 26.23
CA GLN A 75 0.63 -12.71 26.96
C GLN A 75 1.34 -11.46 26.42
N VAL A 76 2.24 -10.90 27.21
CA VAL A 76 3.24 -9.90 26.77
C VAL A 76 4.63 -10.46 27.07
N ALA A 77 5.48 -10.43 26.05
CA ALA A 77 6.89 -10.78 26.13
C ALA A 77 7.72 -9.49 26.21
N ALA A 78 8.76 -9.47 27.04
CA ALA A 78 9.79 -8.44 26.96
C ALA A 78 10.99 -8.96 26.17
N VAL A 79 11.63 -8.06 25.42
CA VAL A 79 12.86 -8.31 24.67
C VAL A 79 13.87 -7.27 25.09
N ASP A 80 15.05 -7.71 25.52
CA ASP A 80 16.17 -6.78 25.69
C ASP A 80 16.73 -6.48 24.29
N VAL A 81 16.48 -5.27 23.82
CA VAL A 81 16.79 -4.82 22.46
C VAL A 81 18.29 -4.84 22.20
N GLU A 82 19.11 -4.59 23.21
CA GLU A 82 20.57 -4.59 23.05
C GLU A 82 21.15 -6.00 23.07
N LEU A 83 20.60 -6.88 23.90
CA LEU A 83 21.04 -8.27 23.98
C LEU A 83 20.44 -9.17 22.90
N GLY A 84 19.47 -8.65 22.15
CA GLY A 84 18.89 -9.32 21.01
C GLY A 84 18.02 -10.53 21.33
N ARG A 85 17.48 -10.62 22.56
CA ARG A 85 16.85 -11.85 23.05
C ARG A 85 15.63 -11.58 23.94
N PRO A 86 14.64 -12.50 23.96
CA PRO A 86 13.56 -12.43 24.94
C PRO A 86 14.10 -12.44 26.37
N VAL A 87 13.37 -11.76 27.24
CA VAL A 87 13.57 -11.75 28.69
C VAL A 87 12.67 -12.81 29.29
N ASP A 88 13.24 -13.72 30.06
CA ASP A 88 12.45 -14.69 30.83
C ASP A 88 11.85 -14.01 32.05
N ALA A 89 10.54 -13.82 32.07
CA ALA A 89 9.84 -13.16 33.17
C ALA A 89 9.97 -13.90 34.51
N SER A 90 10.25 -15.21 34.49
CA SER A 90 10.36 -16.03 35.70
C SER A 90 11.41 -17.13 35.59
N LYS A 91 12.57 -16.88 36.22
CA LYS A 91 13.67 -17.85 36.40
C LYS A 91 13.27 -19.12 37.17
N LEU A 92 12.06 -19.18 37.73
CA LEU A 92 11.52 -20.32 38.48
C LEU A 92 10.94 -21.41 37.58
N ILE A 93 10.55 -21.07 36.35
CA ILE A 93 9.92 -21.98 35.39
C ILE A 93 10.95 -22.26 34.29
N PRO A 94 11.30 -23.53 34.01
CA PRO A 94 12.24 -23.84 32.94
C PRO A 94 11.70 -23.42 31.56
N GLY A 95 12.45 -22.57 30.85
CA GLY A 95 12.08 -22.02 29.53
C GLY A 95 11.94 -20.51 29.58
N TYR A 96 11.56 -19.90 28.45
CA TYR A 96 11.14 -18.50 28.45
C TYR A 96 9.69 -18.41 28.91
N THR A 97 9.44 -17.56 29.91
CA THR A 97 8.08 -17.25 30.35
C THR A 97 7.69 -15.82 30.05
N TYR A 98 6.42 -15.63 29.70
CA TYR A 98 5.81 -14.34 29.38
C TYR A 98 4.65 -14.06 30.34
N VAL A 99 4.31 -12.78 30.50
CA VAL A 99 3.35 -12.33 31.51
C VAL A 99 1.93 -12.38 30.93
N ASN A 100 0.97 -12.93 31.67
CA ASN A 100 -0.42 -13.10 31.21
C ASN A 100 -1.24 -11.81 31.36
N VAL A 101 -1.80 -11.33 30.26
CA VAL A 101 -2.51 -10.04 30.17
C VAL A 101 -3.99 -10.12 29.75
N GLY A 102 -4.48 -11.34 29.52
CA GLY A 102 -5.87 -11.57 29.13
C GLY A 102 -5.98 -12.04 27.68
N VAL A 103 -7.16 -12.53 27.30
CA VAL A 103 -7.35 -13.20 26.01
C VAL A 103 -7.37 -12.18 24.87
N SER A 104 -6.51 -12.40 23.86
CA SER A 104 -6.42 -11.59 22.64
C SER A 104 -6.05 -10.12 22.89
N PRO A 105 -4.81 -9.81 23.35
CA PRO A 105 -4.34 -8.43 23.51
C PRO A 105 -4.27 -7.69 22.17
N THR A 106 -4.87 -6.51 22.11
CA THR A 106 -5.08 -5.71 20.89
C THR A 106 -4.18 -4.50 20.77
N GLY A 107 -3.84 -3.87 21.89
CA GLY A 107 -2.97 -2.70 21.94
C GLY A 107 -2.17 -2.68 23.24
N ILE A 108 -1.08 -1.91 23.22
CA ILE A 108 -0.13 -1.78 24.31
C ILE A 108 0.39 -0.34 24.34
N ALA A 109 0.57 0.22 25.54
CA ALA A 109 1.19 1.52 25.74
C ALA A 109 2.00 1.55 27.04
N HIS A 110 3.16 2.19 27.04
CA HIS A 110 4.01 2.42 28.17
C HIS A 110 3.66 3.75 28.84
N VAL A 111 3.69 3.73 30.17
CA VAL A 111 3.48 4.90 31.01
C VAL A 111 4.68 5.02 31.93
N ASP A 112 5.34 6.16 31.83
CA ASP A 112 6.51 6.51 32.64
C ASP A 112 6.19 6.46 34.15
N PRO A 113 7.21 6.24 35.00
CA PRO A 113 7.05 6.33 36.45
C PRO A 113 6.68 7.75 36.88
N SER A 114 6.08 7.89 38.07
CA SER A 114 5.80 9.19 38.70
C SER A 114 6.57 9.30 40.02
N GLU A 115 6.48 10.45 40.70
CA GLU A 115 7.05 10.60 42.06
C GLU A 115 6.43 9.63 43.08
N SER A 116 5.21 9.15 42.85
CA SER A 116 4.42 8.39 43.82
C SER A 116 4.06 6.97 43.38
N GLY A 117 4.47 6.54 42.18
CA GLY A 117 4.23 5.18 41.70
C GLY A 117 5.17 4.72 40.58
N PRO A 118 5.24 3.40 40.35
CA PRO A 118 6.16 2.80 39.39
C PRO A 118 5.72 3.04 37.95
N ALA A 119 6.61 2.80 36.98
CA ALA A 119 6.22 2.73 35.57
C ALA A 119 5.21 1.60 35.34
N VAL A 120 4.22 1.81 34.46
CA VAL A 120 3.21 0.80 34.14
C VAL A 120 3.08 0.57 32.64
N THR A 121 2.64 -0.63 32.27
CA THR A 121 2.26 -1.00 30.90
C THR A 121 0.76 -1.19 30.85
N LEU A 122 0.13 -0.44 29.95
CA LEU A 122 -1.28 -0.50 29.63
C LEU A 122 -1.50 -1.53 28.52
N VAL A 123 -2.49 -2.41 28.69
CA VAL A 123 -2.86 -3.42 27.70
C VAL A 123 -4.37 -3.46 27.52
N SER A 124 -4.82 -3.36 26.28
CA SER A 124 -6.21 -3.61 25.91
C SER A 124 -6.39 -5.04 25.40
N SER A 125 -7.51 -5.69 25.72
CA SER A 125 -7.79 -7.08 25.36
C SER A 125 -9.20 -7.25 24.79
N TYR A 126 -9.27 -7.67 23.52
CA TYR A 126 -10.52 -7.89 22.79
C TYR A 126 -11.41 -8.94 23.46
N GLY A 127 -10.87 -10.15 23.67
CA GLY A 127 -11.65 -11.29 24.14
C GLY A 127 -12.14 -11.15 25.59
N ALA A 128 -11.44 -10.35 26.38
CA ALA A 128 -11.81 -10.05 27.77
C ALA A 128 -12.64 -8.76 27.92
N ARG A 129 -12.76 -7.93 26.87
CA ARG A 129 -13.32 -6.57 26.92
C ARG A 129 -12.74 -5.77 28.08
N ARG A 130 -11.41 -5.70 28.13
CA ARG A 130 -10.69 -5.26 29.33
C ARG A 130 -9.57 -4.30 28.98
N LEU A 131 -9.40 -3.30 29.83
CA LEU A 131 -8.21 -2.46 29.92
C LEU A 131 -7.49 -2.81 31.23
N GLU A 132 -6.19 -3.02 31.19
CA GLU A 132 -5.40 -3.28 32.39
C GLU A 132 -4.06 -2.56 32.40
N THR A 133 -3.61 -2.18 33.60
CA THR A 133 -2.25 -1.72 33.87
C THR A 133 -1.50 -2.78 34.67
N LEU A 134 -0.24 -3.00 34.32
CA LEU A 134 0.70 -3.82 35.08
C LEU A 134 1.96 -3.01 35.35
N GLU A 135 2.56 -3.15 36.53
CA GLU A 135 3.89 -2.59 36.78
C GLU A 135 4.89 -3.12 35.75
N THR A 136 5.53 -2.23 34.99
CA THR A 136 6.42 -2.61 33.87
C THR A 136 7.59 -3.50 34.33
N GLY A 137 8.00 -3.35 35.59
CA GLY A 137 9.02 -4.21 36.21
C GLY A 137 8.70 -5.71 36.17
N VAL A 138 7.42 -6.09 36.08
CA VAL A 138 6.98 -7.50 36.04
C VAL A 138 7.53 -8.28 34.85
N PHE A 139 7.89 -7.60 33.77
CA PHE A 139 8.42 -8.25 32.55
C PHE A 139 9.92 -8.55 32.64
N HIS A 140 10.61 -8.12 33.71
CA HIS A 140 12.04 -8.35 33.88
C HIS A 140 12.37 -9.00 35.25
N PRO A 141 13.00 -10.19 35.28
CA PRO A 141 13.09 -11.03 36.48
C PRO A 141 14.02 -10.47 37.57
N ASP A 142 14.88 -9.51 37.22
CA ASP A 142 15.81 -8.88 38.15
C ASP A 142 15.27 -7.57 38.75
N ILE A 143 14.10 -7.11 38.31
CA ILE A 143 13.41 -5.95 38.88
C ILE A 143 12.51 -6.45 40.01
N ALA A 144 12.65 -5.84 41.19
CA ALA A 144 11.76 -6.12 42.31
C ALA A 144 10.52 -5.23 42.22
N ALA A 145 9.37 -5.75 42.65
CA ALA A 145 8.16 -4.94 42.74
C ALA A 145 8.40 -3.73 43.65
N GLU A 146 8.05 -2.54 43.17
CA GLU A 146 8.20 -1.30 43.95
C GLU A 146 7.21 -1.22 45.11
N SER A 147 6.14 -2.00 45.03
CA SER A 147 5.24 -2.27 46.14
C SER A 147 6.01 -2.82 47.36
N GLY A 148 5.86 -2.20 48.53
CA GLY A 148 6.51 -2.66 49.76
C GLY A 148 6.08 -4.05 50.26
N ASP A 149 5.07 -4.67 49.65
CA ASP A 149 4.58 -6.02 49.95
C ASP A 149 5.12 -7.11 49.00
N GLY A 150 5.97 -6.73 48.05
CA GLY A 150 6.61 -7.63 47.08
C GLY A 150 5.70 -8.14 45.97
N ARG A 151 4.58 -7.45 45.68
CA ARG A 151 3.63 -7.81 44.61
C ARG A 151 3.51 -6.70 43.58
N PHE A 152 3.89 -7.00 42.35
CA PHE A 152 3.73 -6.07 41.23
C PHE A 152 2.32 -5.50 41.14
N LEU A 153 2.23 -4.19 40.92
CA LEU A 153 0.96 -3.50 40.73
C LEU A 153 0.20 -4.12 39.55
N ARG A 154 -1.12 -4.31 39.75
CA ARG A 154 -2.04 -4.65 38.67
C ARG A 154 -3.40 -4.01 38.91
N SER A 155 -3.89 -3.23 37.96
CA SER A 155 -5.26 -2.71 37.94
C SER A 155 -5.94 -3.08 36.64
N ALA A 156 -7.25 -3.31 36.66
CA ALA A 156 -8.01 -3.63 35.47
C ALA A 156 -9.46 -3.20 35.61
N ILE A 157 -10.04 -2.73 34.51
CA ILE A 157 -11.45 -2.37 34.42
C ILE A 157 -12.12 -3.11 33.27
N THR A 158 -13.43 -3.34 33.39
CA THR A 158 -14.22 -3.95 32.31
C THR A 158 -14.76 -2.85 31.41
N LEU A 159 -14.57 -3.01 30.10
CA LEU A 159 -15.10 -2.12 29.09
C LEU A 159 -16.48 -2.61 28.61
N PRO A 160 -17.36 -1.70 28.14
CA PRO A 160 -18.67 -2.08 27.61
C PRO A 160 -18.57 -2.94 26.35
N GLU A 161 -17.50 -2.76 25.55
CA GLU A 161 -17.24 -3.42 24.27
C GLU A 161 -15.76 -3.86 24.18
N ALA A 162 -15.42 -4.71 23.20
CA ALA A 162 -14.09 -5.19 22.92
C ALA A 162 -13.19 -4.09 22.30
N PRO A 163 -12.12 -3.67 22.99
CA PRO A 163 -11.23 -2.66 22.46
C PRO A 163 -10.39 -3.22 21.29
N THR A 164 -10.00 -2.38 20.35
CA THR A 164 -9.07 -2.74 19.24
C THR A 164 -7.73 -2.03 19.32
N ASP A 165 -7.63 -0.94 20.07
CA ASP A 165 -6.41 -0.18 20.24
C ASP A 165 -6.40 0.57 21.58
N VAL A 166 -5.22 1.01 22.00
CA VAL A 166 -5.05 1.84 23.20
C VAL A 166 -3.86 2.77 23.07
N VAL A 167 -4.00 4.00 23.53
CA VAL A 167 -2.92 4.97 23.67
C VAL A 167 -2.97 5.65 25.05
N PHE A 168 -1.85 6.22 25.47
CA PHE A 168 -1.75 7.03 26.68
C PHE A 168 -1.41 8.48 26.30
N ILE A 169 -2.10 9.43 26.92
CA ILE A 169 -1.84 10.86 26.77
C ILE A 169 -1.42 11.41 28.13
N PRO A 170 -0.16 11.84 28.32
CA PRO A 170 0.30 12.44 29.59
C PRO A 170 -0.41 13.77 29.84
N SER A 171 -0.78 14.05 31.09
CA SER A 171 -1.42 15.32 31.46
C SER A 171 -1.33 15.58 32.95
N GLU A 172 -0.80 16.75 33.31
CA GLU A 172 -0.77 17.25 34.70
C GLU A 172 -2.08 17.94 35.12
N ASP A 173 -2.98 18.22 34.16
CA ASP A 173 -4.24 18.91 34.42
C ASP A 173 -5.29 18.03 35.10
N ILE A 174 -5.05 16.71 35.14
CA ILE A 174 -5.94 15.73 35.79
C ILE A 174 -5.42 15.51 37.23
N PRO A 175 -6.10 16.03 38.26
CA PRO A 175 -5.55 16.01 39.61
C PRO A 175 -5.36 14.59 40.15
N GLY A 176 -4.12 14.27 40.57
CA GLY A 176 -3.78 12.95 41.12
C GLY A 176 -3.62 11.85 40.08
N ALA A 177 -3.51 12.21 38.80
CA ALA A 177 -3.31 11.31 37.69
C ALA A 177 -2.12 11.74 36.82
N ARG A 178 -1.49 10.75 36.19
CA ARG A 178 -0.40 10.93 35.23
C ARG A 178 -0.90 11.38 33.86
N GLY A 179 -2.17 11.11 33.58
CA GLY A 179 -2.78 11.34 32.27
C GLY A 179 -3.96 10.42 32.01
N LEU A 180 -4.27 10.27 30.72
CA LEU A 180 -5.49 9.62 30.23
C LEU A 180 -5.15 8.42 29.34
N ALA A 181 -5.67 7.25 29.67
CA ALA A 181 -5.75 6.12 28.77
C ALA A 181 -6.96 6.30 27.84
N VAL A 182 -6.75 6.12 26.53
CA VAL A 182 -7.83 6.16 25.53
C VAL A 182 -7.88 4.83 24.79
N VAL A 183 -9.08 4.24 24.70
CA VAL A 183 -9.34 2.95 24.03
C VAL A 183 -10.34 3.10 22.89
N ALA A 184 -10.07 2.45 21.75
CA ALA A 184 -10.99 2.42 20.61
C ALA A 184 -11.94 1.23 20.72
N MET A 185 -13.25 1.45 20.58
CA MET A 185 -14.30 0.43 20.69
C MET A 185 -15.23 0.49 19.46
N PRO A 186 -14.84 -0.15 18.35
CA PRO A 186 -15.55 -0.03 17.07
C PRO A 186 -16.96 -0.63 17.13
N GLY A 187 -17.20 -1.66 17.95
CA GLY A 187 -18.51 -2.33 18.00
C GLY A 187 -19.67 -1.46 18.51
N ILE A 188 -19.37 -0.29 19.10
CA ILE A 188 -20.35 0.71 19.55
C ILE A 188 -20.05 2.12 19.01
N GLY A 189 -19.16 2.26 18.02
CA GLY A 189 -18.85 3.57 17.43
C GLY A 189 -18.33 4.59 18.44
N SER A 190 -17.47 4.19 19.38
CA SER A 190 -17.04 5.07 20.48
C SER A 190 -15.58 4.89 20.86
N ILE A 191 -15.02 5.90 21.50
CA ILE A 191 -13.79 5.79 22.28
C ILE A 191 -14.11 5.81 23.78
N GLY A 192 -13.27 5.17 24.60
CA GLY A 192 -13.35 5.21 26.05
C GLY A 192 -12.15 5.93 26.63
N THR A 193 -12.35 6.75 27.66
CA THR A 193 -11.29 7.45 28.37
C THR A 193 -11.26 7.07 29.85
N VAL A 194 -10.06 6.88 30.41
CA VAL A 194 -9.85 6.47 31.81
C VAL A 194 -8.60 7.15 32.35
N ALA A 195 -8.69 7.80 33.50
CA ALA A 195 -7.52 8.37 34.16
C ALA A 195 -6.61 7.27 34.72
N ILE A 196 -5.30 7.45 34.54
CA ILE A 196 -4.27 6.64 35.21
C ILE A 196 -3.76 7.43 36.40
N LEU A 197 -4.07 6.98 37.60
CA LEU A 197 -3.68 7.65 38.85
C LEU A 197 -2.15 7.67 39.02
N ASP A 198 -1.64 8.57 39.85
CA ASP A 198 -0.20 8.70 40.08
C ASP A 198 0.43 7.41 40.61
N ASP A 199 -0.32 6.56 41.30
CA ASP A 199 0.15 5.24 41.76
C ASP A 199 0.20 4.17 40.65
N GLY A 200 -0.29 4.47 39.44
CA GLY A 200 -0.32 3.59 38.27
C GLY A 200 -1.62 2.78 38.11
N THR A 201 -2.61 2.97 38.99
CA THR A 201 -3.91 2.29 38.91
C THR A 201 -4.88 3.03 37.99
N LEU A 202 -5.79 2.26 37.37
CA LEU A 202 -6.91 2.80 36.60
C LEU A 202 -8.03 3.29 37.55
N ASP A 203 -8.49 4.53 37.35
CA ASP A 203 -9.68 5.04 38.05
C ASP A 203 -10.96 4.65 37.31
N GLU A 204 -11.61 3.55 37.72
CA GLU A 204 -12.86 3.08 37.13
C GLU A 204 -13.98 4.13 37.18
N ALA A 205 -13.98 5.02 38.18
CA ALA A 205 -14.99 6.06 38.30
C ALA A 205 -14.82 7.18 37.25
N SER A 206 -13.64 7.30 36.66
CA SER A 206 -13.34 8.25 35.58
C SER A 206 -13.73 7.73 34.19
N LEU A 207 -14.12 6.45 34.06
CA LEU A 207 -14.45 5.84 32.76
C LEU A 207 -15.57 6.63 32.07
N THR A 208 -15.22 7.26 30.96
CA THR A 208 -16.16 8.01 30.13
C THR A 208 -16.20 7.39 28.74
N ILE A 209 -17.40 7.23 28.19
CA ILE A 209 -17.61 6.75 26.82
C ILE A 209 -17.99 7.96 25.96
N LEU A 210 -17.18 8.23 24.96
CA LEU A 210 -17.37 9.32 24.03
C LEU A 210 -17.75 8.71 22.68
N PRO A 211 -19.00 8.86 22.21
CA PRO A 211 -19.35 8.49 20.85
C PRO A 211 -18.53 9.36 19.91
N VAL A 212 -18.02 8.77 18.83
CA VAL A 212 -17.40 9.57 17.78
C VAL A 212 -18.52 10.09 16.88
N SER A 213 -18.51 11.38 16.57
CA SER A 213 -19.62 12.05 15.89
C SER A 213 -19.77 11.60 14.43
N ASP A 214 -20.98 11.71 13.88
CA ASP A 214 -21.19 11.71 12.43
C ASP A 214 -20.66 13.03 11.84
N ALA A 215 -19.87 12.98 10.75
CA ALA A 215 -19.24 14.17 10.20
C ALA A 215 -20.19 15.13 9.47
N PRO A 216 -19.83 16.44 9.40
CA PRO A 216 -20.49 17.41 8.53
C PRO A 216 -20.25 17.12 7.04
N ALA A 217 -21.23 17.48 6.20
CA ALA A 217 -21.32 17.17 4.77
C ALA A 217 -20.35 17.92 3.84
N SER A 218 -19.20 18.40 4.33
CA SER A 218 -18.28 19.16 3.50
C SER A 218 -17.36 18.20 2.71
N PRO A 219 -17.29 18.32 1.37
CA PRO A 219 -16.37 17.53 0.57
C PRO A 219 -14.92 17.82 0.98
N VAL A 220 -14.08 16.78 0.96
CA VAL A 220 -12.63 16.90 1.16
C VAL A 220 -12.09 17.89 0.16
N GLY A 221 -11.36 18.92 0.58
CA GLY A 221 -10.67 19.85 -0.30
C GLY A 221 -9.53 19.17 -1.08
N GLY A 222 -9.28 19.64 -2.29
CA GLY A 222 -8.38 19.07 -3.27
C GLY A 222 -7.28 20.09 -3.37
N GLY A 223 -6.21 19.85 -2.63
CA GLY A 223 -5.07 20.74 -2.65
C GLY A 223 -4.52 20.78 -4.07
N VAL A 224 -4.38 21.98 -4.63
CA VAL A 224 -3.44 22.16 -5.72
C VAL A 224 -2.07 22.08 -5.06
N VAL A 225 -1.41 20.93 -5.15
CA VAL A 225 0.03 20.90 -4.93
C VAL A 225 0.60 21.86 -5.96
N ASP A 226 1.22 22.95 -5.50
CA ASP A 226 1.85 23.89 -6.40
C ASP A 226 2.90 23.09 -7.19
N GLU A 227 2.66 22.89 -8.49
CA GLU A 227 3.60 22.19 -9.37
C GLU A 227 4.98 22.89 -9.42
N ALA A 228 5.09 24.11 -8.87
CA ALA A 228 6.33 24.87 -8.73
C ALA A 228 7.14 24.57 -7.45
N ASP A 229 6.62 23.77 -6.52
CA ASP A 229 7.30 23.61 -5.24
C ASP A 229 8.56 22.69 -5.34
N PRO A 230 9.72 23.11 -4.75
CA PRO A 230 11.04 22.62 -5.13
C PRO A 230 11.63 21.50 -4.23
N TRP A 231 10.83 20.63 -3.61
CA TRP A 231 11.34 19.57 -2.70
C TRP A 231 12.00 18.38 -3.41
N GLU A 232 12.28 18.49 -4.69
CA GLU A 232 12.60 17.37 -5.54
C GLU A 232 14.05 17.42 -5.97
N ARG A 233 14.67 16.25 -5.97
CA ARG A 233 15.97 16.08 -6.60
C ARG A 233 15.80 15.20 -7.82
N ILE A 234 15.75 15.86 -8.98
CA ILE A 234 15.71 15.18 -10.28
C ILE A 234 16.95 15.58 -11.06
N CYS A 235 17.77 14.59 -11.39
CA CYS A 235 18.96 14.77 -12.21
C CYS A 235 18.83 13.95 -13.49
N PRO A 236 18.98 14.56 -14.68
CA PRO A 236 19.10 16.00 -14.93
C PRO A 236 17.74 16.73 -14.75
N PRO A 237 17.76 18.04 -14.42
CA PRO A 237 16.59 18.80 -13.97
C PRO A 237 15.52 19.07 -15.05
N ASP A 238 15.87 18.94 -16.32
CA ASP A 238 14.97 19.08 -17.48
C ASP A 238 13.96 17.93 -17.62
N ARG A 239 13.95 16.98 -16.68
CA ARG A 239 13.15 15.74 -16.74
C ARG A 239 12.23 15.56 -15.55
N ALA A 240 11.96 16.64 -14.81
CA ALA A 240 11.03 16.59 -13.70
C ALA A 240 9.60 16.31 -14.22
N PRO A 241 8.99 15.15 -13.90
CA PRO A 241 7.63 14.85 -14.35
C PRO A 241 6.67 15.75 -13.58
N ARG A 242 5.63 16.31 -14.19
CA ARG A 242 4.64 17.08 -13.41
C ARG A 242 3.89 16.16 -12.44
N LEU A 243 3.52 16.69 -11.28
CA LEU A 243 2.49 16.05 -10.45
C LEU A 243 1.15 16.29 -11.12
N ALA A 244 0.32 15.26 -11.18
CA ALA A 244 -1.05 15.43 -11.62
C ALA A 244 -1.80 16.21 -10.52
N ARG A 245 -2.76 17.05 -10.91
CA ARG A 245 -3.65 17.69 -9.94
C ARG A 245 -4.53 16.64 -9.27
N THR A 246 -4.81 16.86 -7.99
CA THR A 246 -5.76 16.06 -7.23
C THR A 246 -7.13 16.74 -7.31
N ASP A 247 -8.08 16.08 -7.97
CA ASP A 247 -9.49 16.49 -7.90
C ASP A 247 -10.15 15.98 -6.61
N LEU A 248 -11.24 16.63 -6.23
CA LEU A 248 -12.05 16.36 -5.02
C LEU A 248 -12.92 15.10 -5.24
N PRO A 249 -12.58 13.91 -4.72
CA PRO A 249 -13.50 12.80 -4.81
C PRO A 249 -14.67 12.96 -3.83
N ALA A 250 -15.84 12.46 -4.20
CA ALA A 250 -16.93 12.29 -3.25
C ALA A 250 -16.52 11.29 -2.15
N PRO A 251 -16.72 11.61 -0.85
CA PRO A 251 -16.46 10.67 0.23
C PRO A 251 -17.33 9.41 0.13
N ILE A 252 -16.73 8.25 0.38
CA ILE A 252 -17.43 6.96 0.40
C ILE A 252 -17.45 6.43 1.84
N ALA A 253 -18.64 6.18 2.39
CA ALA A 253 -18.80 5.45 3.66
C ALA A 253 -18.93 3.93 3.41
N LEU A 254 -18.40 3.12 4.32
CA LEU A 254 -18.47 1.65 4.28
C LEU A 254 -19.44 1.05 5.31
N GLY A 255 -19.88 1.83 6.29
CA GLY A 255 -20.80 1.39 7.33
C GLY A 255 -21.09 2.48 8.35
N ASP A 256 -21.48 2.05 9.56
CA ASP A 256 -21.63 2.92 10.73
C ASP A 256 -20.25 3.30 11.30
N PRO A 257 -20.14 4.37 12.13
CA PRO A 257 -18.88 4.74 12.80
C PRO A 257 -18.22 3.57 13.53
N ALA A 258 -16.94 3.35 13.23
CA ALA A 258 -16.15 2.24 13.76
C ALA A 258 -14.70 2.72 14.04
N PRO A 259 -14.49 3.48 15.14
CA PRO A 259 -13.16 3.92 15.53
C PRO A 259 -12.31 2.72 15.92
N HIS A 260 -11.13 2.56 15.32
CA HIS A 260 -10.33 1.35 15.52
C HIS A 260 -8.83 1.56 15.66
N ARG A 261 -8.28 2.71 15.25
CA ARG A 261 -6.86 3.07 15.43
C ARG A 261 -6.67 4.45 16.05
N LEU A 262 -5.70 4.56 16.94
CA LEU A 262 -5.43 5.76 17.72
C LEU A 262 -3.96 6.21 17.52
N ARG A 263 -3.77 7.53 17.38
CA ARG A 263 -2.45 8.18 17.42
C ARG A 263 -2.53 9.48 18.22
N VAL A 264 -1.47 9.77 18.95
CA VAL A 264 -1.37 10.98 19.78
C VAL A 264 -0.30 11.88 19.20
N ASP A 265 -0.69 13.07 18.78
CA ASP A 265 0.19 14.14 18.40
C ASP A 265 0.49 15.00 19.62
N THR A 266 1.71 14.92 20.11
CA THR A 266 2.19 15.72 21.24
C THR A 266 2.92 16.98 20.78
N GLU A 267 2.94 17.27 19.48
CA GLU A 267 3.60 18.44 18.92
C GLU A 267 2.64 19.65 18.94
N GLY A 268 2.80 20.54 19.92
CA GLY A 268 1.96 21.73 20.06
C GLY A 268 1.84 22.19 21.51
N ASP A 269 0.90 23.11 21.77
CA ASP A 269 0.59 23.56 23.13
C ASP A 269 -0.27 22.54 23.91
N ALA A 270 -1.10 21.76 23.21
CA ALA A 270 -1.95 20.72 23.77
C ALA A 270 -1.88 19.44 22.92
N PRO A 271 -1.91 18.23 23.51
CA PRO A 271 -1.93 16.98 22.76
C PRO A 271 -3.22 16.82 21.95
N ILE A 272 -3.09 16.34 20.72
CA ILE A 272 -4.21 16.02 19.81
C ILE A 272 -4.28 14.51 19.60
N LEU A 273 -5.43 13.92 19.92
CA LEU A 273 -5.75 12.54 19.59
C LEU A 273 -6.38 12.48 18.21
N LEU A 274 -5.79 11.67 17.32
CA LEU A 274 -6.33 11.29 16.03
C LEU A 274 -6.95 9.90 16.14
N VAL A 275 -8.18 9.75 15.62
CA VAL A 275 -8.91 8.47 15.62
C VAL A 275 -9.28 8.09 14.19
N ALA A 276 -8.69 6.99 13.71
CA ALA A 276 -9.05 6.41 12.43
C ALA A 276 -10.37 5.64 12.54
N ASP A 277 -11.23 5.81 11.54
CA ASP A 277 -12.53 5.13 11.44
C ASP A 277 -12.52 4.18 10.23
N GLU A 278 -12.96 2.93 10.41
CA GLU A 278 -13.04 1.95 9.31
C GLU A 278 -14.39 1.96 8.59
N GLY A 279 -15.41 2.58 9.18
CA GLY A 279 -16.74 2.70 8.61
C GLY A 279 -16.97 4.03 7.90
N MET A 280 -16.34 5.09 8.40
CA MET A 280 -16.62 6.46 7.99
C MET A 280 -15.43 7.19 7.35
N PRO A 281 -15.65 8.04 6.34
CA PRO A 281 -14.58 8.69 5.58
C PRO A 281 -14.09 9.98 6.25
N PHE A 282 -13.63 9.88 7.49
CA PHE A 282 -12.96 10.97 8.20
C PHE A 282 -12.09 10.46 9.34
N VAL A 283 -11.12 11.29 9.72
CA VAL A 283 -10.30 11.10 10.93
C VAL A 283 -10.84 12.04 12.01
N HIS A 284 -11.30 11.46 13.12
CA HIS A 284 -11.79 12.24 14.25
C HIS A 284 -10.62 12.84 15.03
N ARG A 285 -10.84 14.03 15.61
CA ARG A 285 -9.81 14.80 16.32
C ARG A 285 -10.31 15.22 17.68
N PHE A 286 -9.48 15.05 18.70
CA PHE A 286 -9.77 15.52 20.04
C PHE A 286 -8.55 16.21 20.63
N GLU A 287 -8.72 17.41 21.18
CA GLU A 287 -7.71 18.09 21.96
C GLU A 287 -7.84 17.69 23.43
N LEU A 288 -6.72 17.38 24.10
CA LEU A 288 -6.71 17.25 25.55
C LEU A 288 -6.43 18.61 26.18
N ALA A 289 -7.48 19.27 26.66
CA ALA A 289 -7.39 20.58 27.31
C ALA A 289 -8.08 20.54 28.68
N ALA A 290 -7.42 21.10 29.70
CA ALA A 290 -7.95 21.17 31.06
C ALA A 290 -8.39 19.79 31.62
N GLY A 291 -7.64 18.74 31.28
CA GLY A 291 -7.84 17.37 31.78
C GLY A 291 -9.00 16.60 31.14
N ALA A 292 -9.61 17.09 30.05
CA ALA A 292 -10.66 16.39 29.32
C ALA A 292 -10.45 16.45 27.80
N LEU A 293 -10.91 15.41 27.09
CA LEU A 293 -10.95 15.43 25.63
C LEU A 293 -12.09 16.32 25.14
N THR A 294 -11.75 17.30 24.31
CA THR A 294 -12.68 18.16 23.61
C THR A 294 -12.60 17.84 22.11
N GLU A 295 -13.73 17.56 21.49
CA GLU A 295 -13.79 17.27 20.06
C GLU A 295 -13.42 18.53 19.23
N LEU A 296 -12.56 18.32 18.23
CA LEU A 296 -12.20 19.31 17.22
C LEU A 296 -12.89 18.96 15.89
N ASP A 297 -12.85 19.88 14.92
CA ASP A 297 -13.32 19.58 13.57
C ASP A 297 -12.54 18.37 12.99
N PRO A 298 -13.25 17.33 12.51
CA PRO A 298 -12.61 16.14 11.93
C PRO A 298 -11.95 16.48 10.60
N ILE A 299 -10.97 15.67 10.19
CA ILE A 299 -10.37 15.75 8.86
C ILE A 299 -11.19 14.85 7.93
N ALA A 300 -11.86 15.44 6.95
CA ALA A 300 -12.58 14.68 5.93
C ALA A 300 -11.60 13.88 5.05
N THR A 301 -11.93 12.63 4.75
CA THR A 301 -11.15 11.77 3.85
C THR A 301 -12.05 11.26 2.72
N PRO A 302 -11.49 10.78 1.60
CA PRO A 302 -12.30 10.27 0.49
C PRO A 302 -12.88 8.88 0.77
N VAL A 303 -12.31 8.19 1.77
CA VAL A 303 -12.63 6.81 2.18
C VAL A 303 -12.32 6.64 3.68
N PRO A 304 -12.82 5.59 4.34
CA PRO A 304 -12.39 5.25 5.69
C PRO A 304 -10.91 4.84 5.72
N ILE A 305 -10.27 4.99 6.88
CA ILE A 305 -8.81 4.89 7.06
C ILE A 305 -8.45 3.74 7.99
N LEU A 306 -7.72 2.72 7.51
CA LEU A 306 -7.37 1.51 8.29
C LEU A 306 -6.20 1.69 9.27
N ASP A 307 -5.36 2.67 9.02
CA ASP A 307 -4.18 3.01 9.83
C ASP A 307 -3.73 4.41 9.44
N LEU A 308 -3.16 5.15 10.38
CA LEU A 308 -2.70 6.51 10.15
C LEU A 308 -1.41 6.81 10.92
N THR A 309 -0.63 7.75 10.39
CA THR A 309 0.55 8.31 11.02
C THR A 309 0.80 9.70 10.46
N PHE A 310 1.50 10.56 11.20
CA PHE A 310 1.82 11.91 10.75
C PHE A 310 3.31 12.20 10.94
N THR A 311 3.79 13.19 10.19
CA THR A 311 5.19 13.60 10.22
C THR A 311 5.45 14.62 11.33
N PRO A 312 6.69 14.73 11.84
CA PRO A 312 7.13 15.96 12.48
C PRO A 312 7.10 17.12 11.47
N ARG A 313 7.39 18.34 11.92
CA ARG A 313 7.61 19.49 11.02
C ARG A 313 8.69 19.21 9.98
N LEU A 314 8.35 19.45 8.72
CA LEU A 314 9.17 19.24 7.54
C LEU A 314 9.65 20.59 6.99
N GLY A 315 10.81 20.65 6.34
CA GLY A 315 11.18 21.79 5.50
C GLY A 315 10.27 21.94 4.28
N ARG A 316 10.08 23.16 3.79
CA ARG A 316 9.32 23.47 2.56
C ARG A 316 10.11 23.22 1.29
N THR A 317 11.42 23.08 1.36
CA THR A 317 12.27 22.79 0.21
C THR A 317 13.41 21.84 0.59
N LEU A 318 14.13 21.30 -0.40
CA LEU A 318 15.40 20.59 -0.14
C LEU A 318 16.56 21.52 0.22
N GLU A 319 16.39 22.83 0.11
CA GLU A 319 17.39 23.84 0.46
C GLU A 319 17.17 24.41 1.86
N ASP A 320 16.05 24.09 2.50
CA ASP A 320 15.74 24.53 3.85
C ASP A 320 16.61 23.81 4.87
N GLU A 321 17.32 24.58 5.69
CA GLU A 321 18.06 24.03 6.81
C GLU A 321 17.09 23.33 7.77
N PRO A 322 17.41 22.12 8.25
CA PRO A 322 16.49 21.33 9.05
C PRO A 322 16.15 21.99 10.40
N SER A 323 17.00 22.89 10.89
CA SER A 323 16.76 23.69 12.10
C SER A 323 15.94 24.96 11.86
N ALA A 324 15.54 25.26 10.62
CA ALA A 324 14.75 26.45 10.30
C ALA A 324 13.30 26.30 10.79
N PRO A 325 12.63 27.39 11.19
CA PRO A 325 11.23 27.35 11.57
C PRO A 325 10.38 27.01 10.33
N SER A 326 9.96 25.75 10.23
CA SER A 326 9.05 25.28 9.18
C SER A 326 7.78 24.70 9.80
N SER A 327 6.67 24.77 9.08
CA SER A 327 5.35 24.37 9.56
C SER A 327 4.75 23.17 8.82
N ASP A 328 5.26 22.80 7.64
CA ASP A 328 4.72 21.72 6.82
C ASP A 328 4.66 20.39 7.59
N ARG A 329 3.49 19.77 7.61
CA ARG A 329 3.27 18.44 8.17
C ARG A 329 2.34 17.66 7.27
N VAL A 330 2.52 16.35 7.23
CA VAL A 330 1.72 15.45 6.40
C VAL A 330 1.12 14.36 7.27
N LEU A 331 -0.19 14.17 7.14
CA LEU A 331 -0.91 13.01 7.67
C LEU A 331 -1.02 11.97 6.57
N TYR A 332 -0.60 10.73 6.83
CA TYR A 332 -0.81 9.60 5.94
C TYR A 332 -1.90 8.69 6.48
N GLY A 333 -2.73 8.15 5.57
CA GLY A 333 -3.79 7.21 5.92
C GLY A 333 -3.89 6.08 4.90
N ILE A 334 -4.13 4.84 5.37
CA ILE A 334 -4.37 3.69 4.49
C ILE A 334 -5.83 3.65 4.07
N ASP A 335 -6.08 3.68 2.77
CA ASP A 335 -7.42 3.54 2.17
C ASP A 335 -8.04 2.17 2.51
N ALA A 336 -9.24 2.16 3.11
CA ALA A 336 -9.92 0.93 3.50
C ALA A 336 -10.47 0.08 2.34
N VAL A 337 -10.65 0.67 1.16
CA VAL A 337 -11.21 0.03 -0.04
C VAL A 337 -10.13 -0.67 -0.86
N ASP A 338 -9.06 0.05 -1.20
CA ASP A 338 -8.02 -0.42 -2.14
C ASP A 338 -6.63 -0.61 -1.50
N ARG A 339 -6.45 -0.20 -0.24
CA ARG A 339 -5.17 -0.27 0.50
C ARG A 339 -4.03 0.53 -0.13
N SER A 340 -4.35 1.57 -0.88
CA SER A 340 -3.41 2.65 -1.20
C SER A 340 -3.15 3.52 0.03
N VAL A 341 -2.19 4.45 -0.07
CA VAL A 341 -1.89 5.41 1.00
C VAL A 341 -2.22 6.82 0.53
N LEU A 342 -3.09 7.50 1.26
CA LEU A 342 -3.40 8.91 1.10
C LEU A 342 -2.38 9.77 1.85
N ALA A 343 -2.17 10.99 1.37
CA ALA A 343 -1.45 12.03 2.13
C ALA A 343 -2.32 13.28 2.20
N LEU A 344 -2.41 13.88 3.38
CA LEU A 344 -3.19 15.07 3.65
C LEU A 344 -2.32 16.14 4.30
N ASP A 345 -2.61 17.41 4.01
CA ASP A 345 -2.01 18.54 4.72
C ASP A 345 -2.43 18.48 6.21
N TYR A 346 -1.45 18.49 7.10
CA TYR A 346 -1.65 18.42 8.54
C TYR A 346 -1.00 19.59 9.28
N ASP A 347 -0.70 20.67 8.57
CA ASP A 347 -0.31 21.94 9.19
C ASP A 347 -1.56 22.75 9.53
N GLU A 348 -1.92 22.83 10.83
CA GLU A 348 -3.11 23.59 11.28
C GLU A 348 -3.06 25.09 10.95
N THR A 349 -1.86 25.62 10.65
CA THR A 349 -1.71 27.01 10.22
C THR A 349 -1.93 27.20 8.71
N SER A 350 -2.00 26.09 7.96
CA SER A 350 -2.21 26.09 6.53
C SER A 350 -3.69 26.35 6.17
N PRO A 351 -3.97 27.17 5.14
CA PRO A 351 -5.33 27.35 4.63
C PRO A 351 -5.90 26.08 3.98
N THR A 352 -5.06 25.09 3.69
CA THR A 352 -5.42 23.80 3.08
C THR A 352 -5.38 22.65 4.11
N PHE A 353 -5.39 22.95 5.41
CA PHE A 353 -5.40 21.93 6.46
C PHE A 353 -6.52 20.90 6.22
N GLY A 354 -6.12 19.62 6.15
CA GLY A 354 -7.01 18.50 5.86
C GLY A 354 -7.23 18.22 4.37
N ASP A 355 -6.65 18.99 3.45
CA ASP A 355 -6.78 18.75 2.01
C ASP A 355 -5.92 17.58 1.56
N LEU A 356 -6.42 16.83 0.55
CA LEU A 356 -5.68 15.76 -0.11
C LEU A 356 -4.51 16.33 -0.91
N LEU A 357 -3.32 15.78 -0.70
CA LEU A 357 -2.11 16.11 -1.44
C LEU A 357 -1.97 15.21 -2.69
N ALA A 358 -1.51 15.78 -3.79
CA ALA A 358 -1.04 15.00 -4.94
C ALA A 358 0.27 14.29 -4.56
N VAL A 359 0.24 12.97 -4.58
CA VAL A 359 1.37 12.11 -4.19
C VAL A 359 1.91 11.32 -5.36
N GLN A 360 1.11 11.12 -6.41
CA GLN A 360 1.48 10.31 -7.56
C GLN A 360 1.16 11.01 -8.89
N SER A 361 1.96 10.71 -9.90
CA SER A 361 1.71 10.98 -11.31
C SER A 361 2.06 9.69 -12.04
N GLY A 362 1.38 9.45 -13.14
CA GLY A 362 1.44 8.16 -13.82
C GLY A 362 0.25 7.27 -13.51
N GLU A 363 0.50 6.02 -13.15
CA GLU A 363 -0.53 5.01 -12.95
C GLU A 363 -1.24 5.14 -11.60
N GLY A 364 -2.58 5.02 -11.57
CA GLY A 364 -3.38 5.19 -10.35
C GLY A 364 -3.79 6.63 -10.10
N ARG A 365 -4.68 6.86 -9.12
CA ARG A 365 -5.16 8.20 -8.77
C ARG A 365 -4.02 9.06 -8.21
N ALA A 366 -3.99 10.35 -8.57
CA ALA A 366 -2.93 11.27 -8.14
C ALA A 366 -2.93 11.52 -6.62
N ASP A 367 -4.08 11.30 -5.98
CA ASP A 367 -4.37 11.51 -4.56
C ASP A 367 -3.87 10.38 -3.65
N ARG A 368 -3.28 9.31 -4.20
CA ARG A 368 -2.86 8.13 -3.42
C ARG A 368 -1.61 7.46 -3.98
N ILE A 369 -0.79 6.93 -3.08
CA ILE A 369 0.36 6.11 -3.41
C ILE A 369 -0.10 4.66 -3.56
N PHE A 370 0.05 4.10 -4.75
CA PHE A 370 -0.36 2.73 -5.02
C PHE A 370 0.74 1.71 -4.66
N PHE A 371 0.36 0.67 -3.94
CA PHE A 371 1.22 -0.47 -3.63
C PHE A 371 0.64 -1.76 -4.20
N ARG A 372 1.41 -2.51 -5.00
CA ARG A 372 0.91 -3.72 -5.72
C ARG A 372 0.26 -4.78 -4.84
N SER A 373 0.68 -4.89 -3.59
CA SER A 373 0.17 -5.86 -2.62
C SER A 373 -0.80 -5.23 -1.61
N GLY A 374 -1.04 -3.92 -1.67
CA GLY A 374 -1.80 -3.14 -0.69
C GLY A 374 -1.03 -2.92 0.62
N ALA A 375 -1.12 -1.71 1.15
CA ALA A 375 -0.61 -1.36 2.47
C ALA A 375 -1.44 -2.01 3.58
N ARG A 376 -0.80 -2.23 4.73
CA ARG A 376 -1.43 -2.79 5.94
C ARG A 376 -1.12 -2.02 7.20
N ARG A 377 0.13 -1.58 7.32
CA ARG A 377 0.60 -0.72 8.41
C ARG A 377 1.52 0.34 7.85
N ILE A 378 1.47 1.50 8.48
CA ILE A 378 2.35 2.61 8.15
C ILE A 378 2.95 3.20 9.42
N GLU A 379 4.18 3.68 9.31
CA GLU A 379 4.90 4.31 10.41
C GLU A 379 5.88 5.35 9.86
N VAL A 380 5.97 6.51 10.49
CA VAL A 380 6.97 7.54 10.14
C VAL A 380 8.30 7.22 10.80
N LEU A 381 9.38 7.38 10.03
CA LEU A 381 10.75 7.23 10.48
C LEU A 381 11.50 8.54 10.32
N THR A 382 12.35 8.88 11.28
CA THR A 382 13.13 10.13 11.32
C THR A 382 14.65 9.89 11.46
N PRO A 383 15.24 8.89 10.78
CA PRO A 383 16.63 8.49 11.01
C PRO A 383 17.59 9.67 10.91
N GLY A 384 18.38 9.90 11.95
CA GLY A 384 19.38 10.96 12.01
C GLY A 384 18.83 12.40 11.96
N LEU A 385 17.51 12.60 12.07
CA LEU A 385 16.89 13.93 12.06
C LEU A 385 17.35 14.74 13.28
N ALA A 386 17.28 14.17 14.48
CA ALA A 386 17.69 14.84 15.72
C ALA A 386 19.14 15.36 15.67
N ARG A 387 20.06 14.60 15.06
CA ARG A 387 21.45 15.05 14.86
C ARG A 387 21.59 16.10 13.77
N SER A 388 20.72 16.06 12.77
CA SER A 388 20.77 17.05 11.68
C SER A 388 20.27 18.43 12.10
N ILE A 389 19.45 18.52 13.15
CA ILE A 389 18.93 19.79 13.68
C ILE A 389 19.83 20.42 14.75
N ASP A 390 20.75 19.67 15.36
CA ASP A 390 21.67 20.18 16.38
C ASP A 390 22.97 20.75 15.76
N PRO A 391 23.23 22.07 15.86
CA PRO A 391 24.45 22.69 15.34
C PRO A 391 25.77 22.16 15.94
N ALA A 392 25.73 21.45 17.06
CA ALA A 392 26.89 20.84 17.69
C ALA A 392 27.30 19.49 17.06
N GLU A 393 26.39 18.84 16.33
CA GLU A 393 26.59 17.53 15.75
C GLU A 393 27.36 17.60 14.42
N SER A 394 28.18 16.58 14.14
CA SER A 394 28.95 16.53 12.88
C SER A 394 28.07 16.36 11.64
N ASP A 395 26.86 15.84 11.85
CA ASP A 395 25.87 15.58 10.80
C ASP A 395 24.84 16.70 10.68
N PHE A 396 25.07 17.85 11.34
CA PHE A 396 24.23 19.04 11.24
C PHE A 396 23.94 19.43 9.78
N GLY A 397 22.73 19.93 9.56
CA GLY A 397 22.28 20.52 8.31
C GLY A 397 22.03 19.51 7.19
N LEU A 398 21.80 20.05 6.01
CA LEU A 398 21.66 19.28 4.77
C LEU A 398 22.99 18.67 4.32
N CYS A 399 22.92 17.59 3.54
CA CYS A 399 24.12 17.05 2.92
C CYS A 399 24.69 18.02 1.88
N GLN A 400 25.92 18.48 2.09
CA GLN A 400 26.60 19.39 1.17
C GLN A 400 27.33 18.59 0.07
N PRO A 401 26.98 18.73 -1.23
CA PRO A 401 27.59 17.95 -2.31
C PRO A 401 29.10 18.21 -2.49
N THR A 402 29.61 19.30 -1.92
CA THR A 402 31.05 19.65 -1.90
C THR A 402 31.83 18.89 -0.82
N VAL A 403 31.16 18.27 0.15
CA VAL A 403 31.78 17.50 1.24
C VAL A 403 31.84 16.01 0.85
N LEU A 404 32.96 15.61 0.24
CA LEU A 404 33.12 14.30 -0.40
C LEU A 404 32.76 13.10 0.50
N SER A 405 33.19 13.11 1.77
CA SER A 405 32.93 12.00 2.71
C SER A 405 31.44 11.76 2.97
N ARG A 406 30.63 12.83 2.97
CA ARG A 406 29.18 12.74 3.19
C ARG A 406 28.46 12.35 1.90
N ALA A 407 28.90 12.88 0.76
CA ALA A 407 28.36 12.53 -0.55
C ALA A 407 28.59 11.05 -0.93
N GLU A 408 29.75 10.46 -0.60
CA GLU A 408 30.03 9.02 -0.82
C GLU A 408 29.09 8.08 -0.04
N LEU A 409 28.55 8.57 1.09
CA LEU A 409 27.68 7.82 1.98
C LEU A 409 26.19 7.98 1.62
N ALA A 410 25.81 8.96 0.79
CA ALA A 410 24.43 9.27 0.43
C ALA A 410 23.82 8.28 -0.58
N ARG A 411 23.81 6.97 -0.27
CA ARG A 411 23.30 5.89 -1.14
C ARG A 411 21.81 5.61 -0.95
N PRO A 412 21.09 4.98 -1.91
CA PRO A 412 19.65 4.77 -1.80
C PRO A 412 19.25 3.90 -0.60
N ASP A 413 20.13 3.01 -0.14
CA ASP A 413 19.96 2.20 1.08
C ASP A 413 20.27 2.97 2.38
N ARG A 414 20.55 4.27 2.32
CA ARG A 414 20.90 5.14 3.45
C ARG A 414 19.82 6.21 3.61
N MET A 415 19.19 6.26 4.78
CA MET A 415 18.13 7.21 5.09
C MET A 415 18.59 8.19 6.16
N ARG A 416 18.52 9.49 5.86
CA ARG A 416 18.63 10.58 6.85
C ARG A 416 17.54 11.63 6.58
N GLY A 417 16.74 11.97 7.57
CA GLY A 417 15.56 12.82 7.42
C GLY A 417 14.26 12.08 7.71
N VAL A 418 13.17 12.45 7.05
CA VAL A 418 11.83 11.89 7.29
C VAL A 418 11.41 10.97 6.15
N PHE A 419 10.93 9.77 6.49
CA PHE A 419 10.49 8.74 5.57
C PHE A 419 9.23 8.06 6.12
N LEU A 420 8.45 7.45 5.24
CA LEU A 420 7.31 6.63 5.63
C LEU A 420 7.60 5.16 5.31
N GLY A 421 7.53 4.29 6.32
CA GLY A 421 7.62 2.85 6.17
C GLY A 421 6.24 2.25 5.95
N VAL A 422 6.10 1.40 4.94
CA VAL A 422 4.82 0.81 4.54
C VAL A 422 4.93 -0.70 4.51
N ALA A 423 4.28 -1.36 5.47
CA ALA A 423 4.14 -2.81 5.48
C ALA A 423 3.05 -3.24 4.50
N LEU A 424 3.40 -4.15 3.58
CA LEU A 424 2.52 -4.64 2.53
C LEU A 424 1.88 -5.98 2.90
N ALA A 425 0.75 -6.30 2.27
CA ALA A 425 0.03 -7.54 2.56
C ALA A 425 0.77 -8.82 2.17
N ASN A 426 1.84 -8.73 1.38
CA ASN A 426 2.74 -9.83 1.03
C ASN A 426 3.94 -9.97 2.00
N GLY A 427 3.99 -9.17 3.07
CA GLY A 427 5.06 -9.18 4.07
C GLY A 427 6.31 -8.40 3.69
N GLN A 428 6.31 -7.71 2.54
CA GLN A 428 7.38 -6.77 2.22
C GLN A 428 7.15 -5.45 2.94
N ILE A 429 8.24 -4.72 3.19
CA ILE A 429 8.20 -3.34 3.66
C ILE A 429 8.79 -2.47 2.55
N GLN A 430 8.04 -1.44 2.14
CA GLN A 430 8.51 -0.40 1.22
C GLN A 430 8.68 0.91 1.97
N PHE A 431 9.46 1.82 1.38
CA PHE A 431 9.73 3.13 1.95
C PHE A 431 9.27 4.21 0.98
N VAL A 432 8.77 5.31 1.50
CA VAL A 432 8.37 6.50 0.77
C VAL A 432 9.23 7.66 1.25
N ASP A 433 9.79 8.40 0.30
CA ASP A 433 10.58 9.60 0.59
C ASP A 433 9.63 10.74 1.00
N VAL A 434 9.86 11.35 2.17
CA VAL A 434 9.05 12.48 2.67
C VAL A 434 9.89 13.75 2.70
N TRP A 435 11.05 13.69 3.37
CA TRP A 435 12.06 14.74 3.38
C TRP A 435 13.46 14.11 3.56
N ASP A 436 14.12 13.81 2.43
CA ASP A 436 15.44 13.19 2.41
C ASP A 436 16.54 14.26 2.51
N LEU A 437 17.15 14.41 3.69
CA LEU A 437 18.19 15.41 3.97
C LEU A 437 19.52 15.11 3.24
N ASP A 438 19.66 13.92 2.65
CA ASP A 438 20.79 13.56 1.79
C ASP A 438 20.52 13.82 0.30
N ALA A 439 19.30 14.18 -0.08
CA ALA A 439 18.94 14.46 -1.47
C ALA A 439 19.87 15.48 -2.18
N PRO A 440 20.32 16.58 -1.56
CA PRO A 440 21.21 17.53 -2.23
C PRO A 440 22.59 16.95 -2.61
N CYS A 441 23.06 15.93 -1.89
CA CYS A 441 24.29 15.20 -2.24
C CYS A 441 24.09 14.13 -3.31
N ARG A 442 22.88 13.59 -3.44
CA ARG A 442 22.58 12.52 -4.40
C ARG A 442 22.63 13.12 -5.81
N GLY A 443 23.49 12.56 -6.66
CA GLY A 443 23.73 13.04 -8.02
C GLY A 443 24.77 14.17 -8.14
N GLY A 444 25.54 14.45 -7.08
CA GLY A 444 26.65 15.39 -7.11
C GLY A 444 26.24 16.86 -7.17
N ASN A 445 27.21 17.77 -7.37
CA ASN A 445 26.96 19.20 -7.40
C ASN A 445 26.21 19.61 -8.68
N ALA A 446 25.08 20.31 -8.54
CA ALA A 446 24.26 20.83 -9.64
C ALA A 446 23.88 19.81 -10.74
N CYS A 447 23.76 18.52 -10.41
CA CYS A 447 23.61 17.43 -11.39
C CYS A 447 24.71 17.42 -12.49
N GLN A 448 25.86 18.04 -12.21
CA GLN A 448 27.00 18.23 -13.11
C GLN A 448 28.27 17.90 -12.33
N ASN A 449 28.55 16.61 -12.11
CA ASN A 449 29.86 15.99 -11.91
C ASN A 449 29.70 14.69 -11.12
N PRO A 450 29.94 13.52 -11.73
CA PRO A 450 30.06 12.27 -10.99
C PRO A 450 31.41 12.27 -10.29
N VAL A 451 31.44 12.08 -8.97
CA VAL A 451 32.70 11.70 -8.30
C VAL A 451 32.70 10.22 -7.93
N PHE A 452 31.55 9.52 -7.87
CA PHE A 452 31.54 8.11 -7.47
C PHE A 452 30.43 7.30 -8.15
N GLY A 453 30.80 6.26 -8.91
CA GLY A 453 29.89 5.19 -9.36
C GLY A 453 28.93 5.57 -10.48
N ASP A 454 28.18 4.60 -10.99
CA ASP A 454 27.33 4.61 -12.19
C ASP A 454 26.07 5.53 -12.09
N ASP A 455 26.15 6.63 -11.34
CA ASP A 455 25.03 7.50 -10.98
C ASP A 455 24.85 8.59 -12.04
N VAL A 456 23.95 8.35 -13.00
CA VAL A 456 23.66 9.29 -14.10
C VAL A 456 22.32 9.99 -13.89
N TYR A 457 21.37 9.34 -13.21
CA TYR A 457 20.03 9.85 -12.98
C TYR A 457 19.60 9.64 -11.52
N VAL A 458 19.09 10.72 -10.89
CA VAL A 458 18.54 10.73 -9.54
C VAL A 458 17.09 11.16 -9.64
N SER A 459 16.21 10.49 -8.89
CA SER A 459 14.79 10.81 -8.85
C SER A 459 14.31 10.62 -7.42
N ILE A 460 14.10 11.74 -6.74
CA ILE A 460 13.64 11.81 -5.36
C ILE A 460 12.58 12.90 -5.31
N ARG A 461 11.44 12.55 -4.75
CA ARG A 461 10.28 13.43 -4.64
C ARG A 461 9.52 13.05 -3.38
N ARG A 462 8.99 14.06 -2.68
CA ARG A 462 8.13 13.87 -1.52
C ARG A 462 6.92 13.00 -1.89
N ASN A 463 6.51 12.15 -0.96
CA ASN A 463 5.38 11.23 -1.10
C ASN A 463 5.53 10.20 -2.23
N ARG A 464 6.77 9.86 -2.64
CA ARG A 464 7.02 8.81 -3.64
C ARG A 464 7.74 7.59 -3.07
N PRO A 465 7.43 6.38 -3.57
CA PRO A 465 8.18 5.18 -3.22
C PRO A 465 9.66 5.37 -3.52
N ARG A 466 10.50 5.17 -2.51
CA ARG A 466 11.94 5.25 -2.62
C ARG A 466 12.47 4.19 -3.58
N LEU A 467 13.36 4.58 -4.49
CA LEU A 467 13.98 3.64 -5.43
C LEU A 467 15.13 2.85 -4.79
N ALA A 468 15.28 1.58 -5.14
CA ALA A 468 16.27 0.67 -4.56
C ALA A 468 17.72 0.95 -4.99
N SER A 469 17.90 1.71 -6.08
CA SER A 469 19.19 2.00 -6.68
C SER A 469 19.12 3.33 -7.42
N PHE A 470 20.27 3.93 -7.65
CA PHE A 470 20.42 5.00 -8.63
C PHE A 470 20.09 4.49 -10.03
N VAL A 471 19.66 5.41 -10.90
CA VAL A 471 19.28 5.12 -12.27
C VAL A 471 20.50 5.36 -13.16
N SER A 472 21.08 4.30 -13.73
CA SER A 472 22.32 4.38 -14.53
C SER A 472 22.08 4.68 -16.01
N ALA A 473 20.83 4.58 -16.47
CA ALA A 473 20.42 4.91 -17.83
C ALA A 473 18.91 5.16 -17.88
N LEU A 474 18.45 5.87 -18.91
CA LEU A 474 17.02 6.13 -19.11
C LEU A 474 16.21 4.84 -19.33
N PRO A 475 14.92 4.85 -18.95
CA PRO A 475 13.96 3.83 -19.36
C PRO A 475 14.00 3.64 -20.88
N ARG A 476 13.98 2.37 -21.33
CA ARG A 476 13.92 2.05 -22.76
C ARG A 476 13.36 0.66 -23.01
N VAL A 477 13.05 0.37 -24.27
CA VAL A 477 12.71 -0.98 -24.69
C VAL A 477 13.96 -1.87 -24.65
N THR A 478 13.86 -3.01 -23.98
CA THR A 478 14.90 -4.04 -23.95
C THR A 478 14.70 -5.02 -25.10
N GLY A 479 15.67 -5.06 -26.01
CA GLY A 479 15.57 -5.89 -27.22
C GLY A 479 14.73 -5.22 -28.30
N THR A 480 14.00 -6.03 -29.06
CA THR A 480 13.16 -5.58 -30.19
C THR A 480 11.70 -5.88 -29.87
N PRO A 481 10.76 -4.92 -29.99
CA PRO A 481 9.33 -5.21 -29.90
C PRO A 481 8.93 -6.33 -30.85
N THR A 482 8.04 -7.21 -30.39
CA THR A 482 7.52 -8.30 -31.22
C THR A 482 6.03 -8.19 -31.34
N LEU A 483 5.52 -8.25 -32.57
CA LEU A 483 4.11 -8.42 -32.85
C LEU A 483 3.91 -9.81 -33.46
N ARG A 484 3.21 -10.68 -32.73
CA ARG A 484 2.74 -11.97 -33.25
C ARG A 484 1.46 -11.71 -34.04
N TYR A 485 1.38 -12.24 -35.26
CA TYR A 485 0.19 -12.19 -36.11
C TYR A 485 -0.08 -13.57 -36.71
N GLY A 486 -1.24 -14.13 -36.36
CA GLY A 486 -1.55 -15.54 -36.56
C GLY A 486 -0.48 -16.44 -35.96
N SER A 487 0.00 -17.42 -36.72
CA SER A 487 1.05 -18.34 -36.30
C SER A 487 2.48 -17.79 -36.47
N SER A 488 2.65 -16.56 -36.96
CA SER A 488 3.96 -16.00 -37.34
C SER A 488 4.40 -14.90 -36.38
N PRO A 489 5.52 -15.05 -35.66
CA PRO A 489 6.10 -13.95 -34.90
C PRO A 489 6.80 -12.96 -35.84
N GLY A 490 6.41 -11.68 -35.81
CA GLY A 490 7.08 -10.59 -36.50
C GLY A 490 7.87 -9.72 -35.53
N ARG A 491 9.17 -9.50 -35.76
CA ARG A 491 9.90 -8.45 -35.04
C ARG A 491 9.62 -7.11 -35.69
N ILE A 492 9.46 -6.05 -34.90
CA ILE A 492 9.25 -4.70 -35.40
C ILE A 492 10.61 -4.05 -35.71
N THR A 493 10.81 -3.54 -36.91
CA THR A 493 12.01 -2.78 -37.32
C THR A 493 12.03 -1.41 -36.67
N GLU A 494 13.12 -0.68 -36.83
CA GLU A 494 13.31 0.65 -36.27
C GLU A 494 12.35 1.70 -36.86
N THR A 495 11.76 1.43 -38.03
CA THR A 495 10.74 2.25 -38.68
C THR A 495 9.31 1.86 -38.28
N GLY A 496 9.14 0.81 -37.47
CA GLY A 496 7.83 0.30 -37.06
C GLY A 496 7.26 -0.80 -37.97
N GLU A 497 7.94 -1.16 -39.04
CA GLU A 497 7.49 -2.19 -39.97
C GLU A 497 7.78 -3.61 -39.44
N PRO A 498 6.95 -4.62 -39.77
CA PRO A 498 7.29 -6.01 -39.46
C PRO A 498 8.47 -6.48 -40.32
N SER A 499 9.55 -6.90 -39.66
CA SER A 499 10.76 -7.44 -40.32
C SER A 499 10.54 -8.76 -41.06
N SER A 500 9.48 -9.50 -40.71
CA SER A 500 9.05 -10.74 -41.36
C SER A 500 7.57 -11.02 -41.09
N GLY A 501 6.81 -11.42 -42.12
CA GLY A 501 5.40 -11.77 -42.03
C GLY A 501 4.45 -10.72 -42.61
N ALA A 502 3.16 -11.07 -42.69
CA ALA A 502 2.05 -10.12 -42.89
C ALA A 502 1.43 -9.86 -41.51
N GLY A 503 1.05 -8.62 -41.23
CA GLY A 503 0.51 -8.19 -39.94
C GLY A 503 0.66 -6.67 -39.77
N PRO A 504 -0.08 -6.03 -38.86
CA PRO A 504 0.04 -4.59 -38.69
C PRO A 504 1.44 -4.21 -38.20
N GLY A 505 1.96 -3.07 -38.64
CA GLY A 505 3.16 -2.49 -38.05
C GLY A 505 2.82 -1.65 -36.81
N LEU A 506 3.82 -0.98 -36.26
CA LEU A 506 3.62 0.17 -35.39
C LEU A 506 3.84 1.45 -36.21
N LEU A 507 2.96 2.43 -36.05
CA LEU A 507 3.10 3.72 -36.73
C LEU A 507 4.03 4.64 -35.93
N PRO A 508 5.01 5.31 -36.57
CA PRO A 508 5.90 6.24 -35.90
C PRO A 508 5.18 7.53 -35.49
N PHE A 509 5.64 8.14 -34.38
CA PHE A 509 5.20 9.47 -33.97
C PHE A 509 6.06 10.55 -34.65
N GLU A 510 5.60 11.06 -35.78
CA GLU A 510 6.34 12.04 -36.61
C GLU A 510 6.67 13.37 -35.89
N GLY A 511 5.90 13.71 -34.85
CA GLY A 511 6.13 14.90 -34.02
C GLY A 511 7.01 14.67 -32.79
N GLY A 512 7.57 13.46 -32.63
CA GLY A 512 8.17 13.01 -31.37
C GLY A 512 7.12 12.40 -30.43
N CYS A 513 7.56 11.99 -29.24
CA CYS A 513 6.66 11.33 -28.29
C CYS A 513 5.52 12.26 -27.81
N PRO A 514 4.31 11.72 -27.56
CA PRO A 514 3.20 12.52 -27.02
C PRO A 514 3.55 13.11 -25.65
N GLY A 515 2.92 14.22 -25.26
CA GLY A 515 3.19 14.87 -23.97
C GLY A 515 4.58 15.50 -23.80
N GLY A 516 5.35 15.65 -24.89
CA GLY A 516 6.65 16.31 -24.87
C GLY A 516 7.65 15.59 -23.96
N ASP A 517 8.15 16.29 -22.94
CA ASP A 517 9.20 15.80 -22.04
C ASP A 517 8.73 14.67 -21.09
N TYR A 518 7.43 14.39 -21.02
CA TYR A 518 6.89 13.28 -20.23
C TYR A 518 7.39 11.92 -20.73
N PHE A 519 7.47 11.75 -22.06
CA PHE A 519 7.88 10.50 -22.68
C PHE A 519 9.25 10.62 -23.35
N LEU A 520 10.03 9.56 -23.21
CA LEU A 520 11.28 9.37 -23.92
C LEU A 520 11.08 8.43 -25.09
N GLN A 521 11.88 8.60 -26.14
CA GLN A 521 12.00 7.62 -27.20
C GLN A 521 12.56 6.31 -26.64
N GLY A 522 11.68 5.32 -26.48
CA GLY A 522 12.03 3.99 -25.97
C GLY A 522 12.49 3.03 -27.07
N TYR A 523 11.93 3.16 -28.28
CA TYR A 523 12.30 2.41 -29.47
C TYR A 523 11.98 3.20 -30.77
N PRO A 524 12.87 3.20 -31.79
CA PRO A 524 14.22 2.64 -31.77
C PRO A 524 15.13 3.41 -30.80
N SER A 525 16.27 2.82 -30.43
CA SER A 525 17.23 3.45 -29.50
C SER A 525 17.66 4.82 -30.02
N PRO A 526 17.51 5.92 -29.23
CA PRO A 526 17.90 7.26 -29.69
C PRO A 526 19.43 7.41 -29.83
N VAL A 527 20.20 6.52 -29.20
CA VAL A 527 21.67 6.48 -29.32
C VAL A 527 22.08 5.92 -30.68
N ASP A 528 21.41 4.86 -31.11
CA ASP A 528 21.76 4.14 -32.33
C ASP A 528 21.04 4.73 -33.56
N PHE A 529 19.87 5.34 -33.35
CA PHE A 529 18.97 5.89 -34.38
C PHE A 529 18.48 7.31 -34.02
N PRO A 530 19.39 8.30 -33.92
CA PRO A 530 19.07 9.65 -33.42
C PRO A 530 18.14 10.48 -34.32
N ASN A 531 17.95 10.08 -35.59
CA ASN A 531 17.13 10.79 -36.57
C ASN A 531 15.89 9.99 -36.99
N THR A 532 15.54 8.94 -36.25
CA THR A 532 14.38 8.09 -36.55
C THR A 532 13.26 8.42 -35.59
N SER A 533 12.07 8.69 -36.14
CA SER A 533 10.86 8.96 -35.37
C SER A 533 10.59 7.83 -34.36
N PRO A 534 10.19 8.15 -33.11
CA PRO A 534 9.92 7.13 -32.11
C PRO A 534 8.71 6.28 -32.51
N VAL A 535 8.83 4.98 -32.33
CA VAL A 535 7.77 3.98 -32.58
C VAL A 535 7.13 3.54 -31.26
N VAL A 536 7.95 3.43 -30.20
CA VAL A 536 7.48 3.21 -28.83
C VAL A 536 8.09 4.28 -27.94
N CYS A 537 7.22 4.95 -27.20
CA CYS A 537 7.55 5.95 -26.20
C CYS A 537 7.37 5.36 -24.80
N VAL A 538 8.29 5.65 -23.89
CA VAL A 538 8.28 5.13 -22.51
C VAL A 538 8.40 6.28 -21.54
N ALA A 539 7.72 6.19 -20.39
CA ALA A 539 7.69 7.28 -19.42
C ALA A 539 9.11 7.67 -18.97
N ALA A 540 9.36 8.98 -18.89
CA ALA A 540 10.60 9.51 -18.34
C ALA A 540 10.68 9.30 -16.83
N ASP A 541 9.52 9.34 -16.16
CA ASP A 541 9.38 9.12 -14.73
C ASP A 541 9.75 7.67 -14.35
N PRO A 542 10.78 7.44 -13.51
CA PRO A 542 11.15 6.10 -13.07
C PRO A 542 10.11 5.43 -12.17
N TRP A 543 9.19 6.16 -11.53
CA TRP A 543 8.11 5.58 -10.74
C TRP A 543 7.01 4.99 -11.61
N SER A 544 6.72 5.58 -12.77
CA SER A 544 5.76 5.03 -13.76
C SER A 544 6.41 4.09 -14.78
N GLY A 545 7.72 4.23 -15.01
CA GLY A 545 8.51 3.48 -15.97
C GLY A 545 9.08 2.13 -15.48
N ALA A 546 8.50 1.51 -14.44
CA ALA A 546 9.03 0.27 -13.86
C ALA A 546 9.35 -0.82 -14.91
N ILE A 547 10.33 -1.69 -14.61
CA ILE A 547 10.61 -2.87 -15.45
C ILE A 547 9.30 -3.63 -15.65
N GLN A 548 8.85 -3.71 -16.90
CA GLN A 548 7.55 -4.26 -17.22
C GLN A 548 7.51 -4.85 -18.61
N ARG A 549 6.69 -5.88 -18.74
CA ARG A 549 6.21 -6.35 -20.03
C ARG A 549 4.88 -5.67 -20.31
N VAL A 550 4.82 -4.98 -21.44
CA VAL A 550 3.59 -4.48 -22.04
C VAL A 550 3.15 -5.52 -23.06
N GLN A 551 1.94 -6.04 -22.89
CA GLN A 551 1.33 -7.04 -23.75
C GLN A 551 0.00 -6.51 -24.26
N ALA A 552 -0.15 -6.32 -25.56
CA ALA A 552 -1.41 -5.92 -26.17
C ALA A 552 -2.00 -7.09 -26.97
N THR A 553 -3.20 -7.56 -26.62
CA THR A 553 -3.84 -8.71 -27.29
C THR A 553 -5.13 -8.26 -28.00
N PHE A 554 -5.23 -8.51 -29.31
CA PHE A 554 -6.42 -8.18 -30.10
C PHE A 554 -7.63 -8.94 -29.59
N GLU A 555 -8.74 -8.23 -29.35
CA GLU A 555 -9.98 -8.74 -28.76
C GLU A 555 -9.75 -9.63 -27.54
N GLY A 556 -8.72 -9.28 -26.75
CA GLY A 556 -8.37 -9.98 -25.53
C GLY A 556 -9.43 -9.82 -24.44
N ALA A 557 -9.43 -10.74 -23.48
CA ALA A 557 -10.28 -10.67 -22.30
C ALA A 557 -9.92 -9.45 -21.43
N ILE A 558 -10.94 -8.75 -20.94
CA ILE A 558 -10.79 -7.68 -19.96
C ILE A 558 -10.38 -8.29 -18.61
N PRO A 559 -9.29 -7.83 -17.98
CA PRO A 559 -8.85 -8.37 -16.70
C PRO A 559 -9.95 -8.34 -15.64
N GLY A 560 -10.18 -9.47 -14.98
CA GLY A 560 -11.19 -9.58 -13.91
C GLY A 560 -12.64 -9.67 -14.39
N ALA A 561 -12.93 -9.48 -15.68
CA ALA A 561 -14.29 -9.52 -16.26
C ALA A 561 -14.78 -10.93 -16.62
N GLY A 562 -14.35 -11.94 -15.86
CA GLY A 562 -14.81 -13.32 -15.98
C GLY A 562 -15.96 -13.59 -15.01
N PHE A 563 -17.05 -14.18 -15.50
CA PHE A 563 -18.24 -14.41 -14.70
C PHE A 563 -18.78 -15.83 -14.86
N GLN A 564 -19.61 -16.22 -13.91
CA GLN A 564 -20.34 -17.49 -13.86
C GLN A 564 -21.80 -17.23 -13.53
N ASN A 565 -22.66 -18.23 -13.77
CA ASN A 565 -24.08 -18.18 -13.45
C ASN A 565 -24.85 -17.04 -14.14
N ALA A 566 -24.39 -16.60 -15.31
CA ALA A 566 -25.08 -15.58 -16.08
C ALA A 566 -26.33 -16.13 -16.76
N ARG A 567 -27.34 -15.27 -16.93
CA ARG A 567 -28.57 -15.62 -17.63
C ARG A 567 -29.02 -14.48 -18.55
N VAL A 568 -29.46 -14.82 -19.75
CA VAL A 568 -30.11 -13.87 -20.64
C VAL A 568 -31.59 -13.75 -20.27
N VAL A 569 -32.02 -12.53 -19.95
CA VAL A 569 -33.38 -12.16 -19.55
C VAL A 569 -33.90 -11.01 -20.42
N ASP A 570 -35.18 -10.67 -20.27
CA ASP A 570 -35.74 -9.44 -20.82
C ASP A 570 -35.36 -8.28 -19.91
N GLY A 571 -34.53 -7.38 -20.42
CA GLY A 571 -34.07 -6.18 -19.73
C GLY A 571 -34.97 -4.98 -19.91
N PRO A 572 -34.53 -3.81 -19.38
CA PRO A 572 -35.25 -2.56 -19.56
C PRO A 572 -35.43 -2.21 -21.03
N ASN A 573 -36.53 -1.52 -21.33
CA ASN A 573 -36.88 -1.12 -22.69
C ASN A 573 -37.04 -2.28 -23.69
N GLY A 574 -37.19 -3.52 -23.20
CA GLY A 574 -37.37 -4.72 -24.03
C GLY A 574 -36.10 -5.20 -24.72
N ARG A 575 -34.92 -4.71 -24.31
CA ARG A 575 -33.63 -5.21 -24.79
C ARG A 575 -33.26 -6.49 -24.06
N PRO A 576 -32.68 -7.50 -24.72
CA PRO A 576 -32.11 -8.64 -24.02
C PRO A 576 -30.97 -8.20 -23.11
N SER A 577 -30.94 -8.68 -21.87
CA SER A 577 -29.88 -8.36 -20.92
C SER A 577 -29.29 -9.63 -20.31
N LEU A 578 -27.98 -9.59 -20.06
CA LEU A 578 -27.27 -10.57 -19.27
C LEU A 578 -27.29 -10.14 -17.80
N GLU A 579 -27.89 -10.94 -16.93
CA GLU A 579 -27.86 -10.72 -15.48
C GLU A 579 -26.76 -11.56 -14.83
N VAL A 580 -25.98 -10.91 -13.96
CA VAL A 580 -24.91 -11.49 -13.12
C VAL A 580 -24.96 -10.80 -11.74
N PRO A 581 -25.86 -11.22 -10.82
CA PRO A 581 -26.30 -10.42 -9.67
C PRO A 581 -25.23 -9.96 -8.66
N ASP A 582 -24.05 -10.55 -8.66
CA ASP A 582 -22.95 -10.23 -7.72
C ASP A 582 -21.69 -9.69 -8.41
N PHE A 583 -21.77 -9.32 -9.69
CA PHE A 583 -20.62 -8.91 -10.48
C PHE A 583 -20.61 -7.41 -10.78
N ASP A 584 -19.50 -6.74 -10.49
CA ASP A 584 -19.33 -5.31 -10.80
C ASP A 584 -18.56 -5.13 -12.11
N PHE A 585 -19.30 -4.91 -13.19
CA PHE A 585 -18.73 -4.67 -14.52
C PHE A 585 -18.06 -3.30 -14.65
N CYS A 586 -18.50 -2.30 -13.88
CA CYS A 586 -17.92 -0.96 -13.94
C CYS A 586 -16.53 -0.95 -13.33
N ARG A 587 -16.33 -1.66 -12.22
CA ARG A 587 -15.01 -1.87 -11.59
C ARG A 587 -14.04 -2.67 -12.46
N ALA A 588 -14.54 -3.52 -13.35
CA ALA A 588 -13.71 -4.23 -14.33
C ALA A 588 -13.41 -3.38 -15.58
N GLY A 589 -14.02 -2.20 -15.70
CA GLY A 589 -13.79 -1.27 -16.80
C GLY A 589 -14.60 -1.55 -18.05
N VAL A 590 -15.70 -2.30 -17.95
CA VAL A 590 -16.54 -2.70 -19.09
C VAL A 590 -17.36 -1.50 -19.60
N LEU A 591 -17.47 -1.37 -20.92
CA LEU A 591 -18.21 -0.32 -21.60
C LEU A 591 -19.09 -0.92 -22.70
N GLY A 592 -20.34 -0.48 -22.76
CA GLY A 592 -21.21 -0.62 -23.92
C GLY A 592 -21.17 0.60 -24.84
N LEU A 593 -21.76 0.45 -26.03
CA LEU A 593 -21.91 1.54 -27.01
C LEU A 593 -22.58 2.78 -26.38
N ASP A 594 -23.70 2.57 -25.69
CA ASP A 594 -24.50 3.65 -25.13
C ASP A 594 -23.73 4.37 -24.01
N ASN A 595 -22.93 3.65 -23.20
CA ASN A 595 -22.07 4.26 -22.18
C ASN A 595 -21.08 5.27 -22.79
N VAL A 596 -20.49 4.93 -23.94
CA VAL A 596 -19.51 5.81 -24.62
C VAL A 596 -20.20 7.00 -25.30
N VAL A 597 -21.36 6.77 -25.93
CA VAL A 597 -22.12 7.84 -26.59
C VAL A 597 -22.64 8.85 -25.57
N ASP A 598 -23.17 8.36 -24.45
CA ASP A 598 -23.74 9.20 -23.39
C ASP A 598 -22.68 10.02 -22.66
N ALA A 599 -21.43 9.54 -22.60
CA ALA A 599 -20.30 10.26 -22.01
C ALA A 599 -19.88 11.53 -22.80
N ALA A 600 -20.35 11.70 -24.04
CA ALA A 600 -20.14 12.90 -24.87
C ALA A 600 -18.67 13.33 -25.01
N LEU A 601 -17.77 12.36 -25.16
CA LEU A 601 -16.31 12.56 -25.13
C LEU A 601 -15.77 13.44 -26.27
N GLY A 602 -14.68 14.15 -25.98
CA GLY A 602 -13.87 14.85 -26.98
C GLY A 602 -13.20 13.88 -27.97
N SER A 603 -12.94 14.30 -29.21
CA SER A 603 -12.37 13.41 -30.26
C SER A 603 -10.97 12.85 -29.93
N ASP A 604 -10.24 13.58 -29.11
CA ASP A 604 -8.92 13.28 -28.57
C ASP A 604 -8.94 12.28 -27.43
N GLU A 605 -10.06 12.13 -26.71
CA GLU A 605 -10.15 11.22 -25.58
C GLU A 605 -9.95 9.75 -25.99
N PRO A 606 -9.29 8.92 -25.17
CA PRO A 606 -8.94 7.55 -25.54
C PRO A 606 -10.13 6.68 -25.99
N GLU A 607 -11.23 6.75 -25.25
CA GLU A 607 -12.47 5.99 -25.45
C GLU A 607 -13.39 6.59 -26.52
N ALA A 608 -13.11 7.79 -27.03
CA ALA A 608 -13.98 8.47 -27.99
C ALA A 608 -14.19 7.66 -29.27
N GLY A 609 -15.45 7.40 -29.63
CA GLY A 609 -15.83 6.56 -30.77
C GLY A 609 -15.55 5.06 -30.56
N TYR A 610 -15.29 4.61 -29.33
CA TYR A 610 -15.29 3.19 -29.01
C TYR A 610 -16.73 2.69 -29.03
N GLU A 611 -16.98 1.56 -29.68
CA GLU A 611 -18.34 1.10 -29.90
C GLU A 611 -18.83 0.05 -28.88
N GLY A 612 -18.11 -0.13 -27.77
CA GLY A 612 -18.46 -1.09 -26.71
C GLY A 612 -17.86 -2.49 -26.88
N ASP A 613 -17.83 -3.23 -25.77
CA ASP A 613 -17.17 -4.53 -25.59
C ASP A 613 -17.99 -5.72 -26.14
N PHE A 614 -17.41 -6.93 -26.08
CA PHE A 614 -18.05 -8.21 -26.37
C PHE A 614 -18.20 -9.08 -25.12
N VAL A 615 -19.26 -9.88 -25.08
CA VAL A 615 -19.38 -11.05 -24.20
C VAL A 615 -19.00 -12.30 -24.98
N LEU A 616 -17.96 -13.01 -24.52
CA LEU A 616 -17.60 -14.34 -24.99
C LEU A 616 -18.23 -15.40 -24.08
N VAL A 617 -19.06 -16.27 -24.65
CA VAL A 617 -19.57 -17.44 -23.93
C VAL A 617 -18.51 -18.52 -23.89
N THR A 618 -17.99 -18.82 -22.69
CA THR A 618 -16.94 -19.84 -22.48
C THR A 618 -17.51 -21.20 -22.10
N SER A 619 -18.76 -21.24 -21.61
CA SER A 619 -19.41 -22.49 -21.22
C SER A 619 -19.75 -23.39 -22.40
N PRO A 620 -19.71 -24.72 -22.19
CA PRO A 620 -20.27 -25.67 -23.14
C PRO A 620 -21.78 -25.54 -23.22
N LEU A 621 -22.37 -26.04 -24.31
CA LEU A 621 -23.82 -26.11 -24.47
C LEU A 621 -24.43 -26.99 -23.35
N PRO A 622 -25.58 -26.60 -22.75
CA PRO A 622 -26.26 -27.40 -21.73
C PRO A 622 -26.61 -28.80 -22.22
N PHE A 623 -26.56 -29.79 -21.33
CA PHE A 623 -26.82 -31.20 -21.69
C PHE A 623 -28.22 -31.39 -22.31
N SER A 624 -29.20 -30.62 -21.83
CA SER A 624 -30.58 -30.61 -22.33
C SER A 624 -30.71 -30.16 -23.79
N ARG A 625 -29.70 -29.47 -24.35
CA ARG A 625 -29.69 -28.93 -25.71
C ARG A 625 -28.64 -29.59 -26.61
N LEU A 626 -27.89 -30.57 -26.11
CA LEU A 626 -26.82 -31.24 -26.86
C LEU A 626 -27.29 -31.94 -28.13
N ASP A 627 -28.51 -32.46 -28.17
CA ASP A 627 -29.04 -33.16 -29.35
C ASP A 627 -29.88 -32.25 -30.26
N ASP A 628 -30.10 -30.99 -29.86
CA ASP A 628 -30.91 -30.02 -30.61
C ASP A 628 -30.19 -29.58 -31.90
N PRO A 629 -30.77 -29.81 -33.10
CA PRO A 629 -30.16 -29.41 -34.36
C PRO A 629 -29.96 -27.90 -34.49
N GLU A 630 -30.82 -27.09 -33.87
CA GLU A 630 -30.73 -25.62 -33.94
C GLU A 630 -29.53 -25.10 -33.12
N CYS A 631 -29.13 -25.82 -32.08
CA CYS A 631 -27.99 -25.47 -31.23
C CYS A 631 -26.67 -26.14 -31.66
N ALA A 632 -26.65 -26.84 -32.80
CA ALA A 632 -25.48 -27.61 -33.24
C ALA A 632 -24.22 -26.75 -33.39
N ARG A 633 -24.36 -25.47 -33.79
CA ARG A 633 -23.25 -24.53 -33.94
C ARG A 633 -22.50 -24.21 -32.63
N PHE A 634 -23.16 -24.37 -31.49
CA PHE A 634 -22.59 -24.07 -30.17
C PHE A 634 -21.86 -25.27 -29.57
N ARG A 635 -21.95 -26.44 -30.18
CA ARG A 635 -21.26 -27.65 -29.71
C ARG A 635 -19.76 -27.50 -29.93
N ILE A 636 -18.97 -27.93 -28.95
CA ILE A 636 -17.52 -28.01 -29.09
C ILE A 636 -17.22 -29.31 -29.86
N PRO A 637 -16.64 -29.25 -31.07
CA PRO A 637 -16.35 -30.45 -31.86
C PRO A 637 -15.21 -31.27 -31.21
N GLU A 638 -15.10 -32.55 -31.56
CA GLU A 638 -14.03 -33.43 -31.07
C GLU A 638 -12.61 -32.92 -31.45
N SER A 639 -12.50 -32.09 -32.49
CA SER A 639 -11.27 -31.40 -32.88
C SER A 639 -10.86 -30.25 -31.93
N GLY A 640 -11.67 -29.95 -30.92
CA GLY A 640 -11.31 -29.10 -29.78
C GLY A 640 -11.48 -27.59 -29.95
N SER A 641 -11.91 -27.11 -31.12
CA SER A 641 -12.12 -25.67 -31.37
C SER A 641 -13.48 -25.43 -32.03
N ARG A 642 -14.30 -24.56 -31.42
CA ARG A 642 -15.51 -23.98 -32.02
C ARG A 642 -15.25 -22.52 -32.33
N ASP A 643 -16.03 -21.96 -33.26
CA ASP A 643 -16.06 -20.51 -33.45
C ASP A 643 -16.47 -19.81 -32.15
N PRO A 644 -15.87 -18.67 -31.81
CA PRO A 644 -16.19 -17.94 -30.60
C PRO A 644 -17.64 -17.44 -30.64
N VAL A 645 -18.34 -17.57 -29.51
CA VAL A 645 -19.73 -17.13 -29.33
C VAL A 645 -19.70 -15.76 -28.70
N LEU A 646 -19.72 -14.72 -29.54
CA LEU A 646 -19.57 -13.32 -29.14
C LEU A 646 -20.91 -12.59 -29.23
N LEU A 647 -21.28 -11.82 -28.21
CA LEU A 647 -22.44 -10.90 -28.21
C LEU A 647 -21.98 -9.47 -27.92
N ARG A 648 -22.58 -8.47 -28.54
CA ARG A 648 -22.20 -7.06 -28.31
C ARG A 648 -22.73 -6.58 -26.97
N VAL A 649 -21.94 -5.79 -26.25
CA VAL A 649 -22.40 -5.02 -25.10
C VAL A 649 -22.88 -3.66 -25.59
N LEU A 650 -24.18 -3.40 -25.45
CA LEU A 650 -24.80 -2.12 -25.79
C LEU A 650 -24.78 -1.17 -24.61
N ASP A 651 -25.00 -1.67 -23.40
CA ASP A 651 -24.96 -0.91 -22.16
C ASP A 651 -24.40 -1.78 -21.03
N ALA A 652 -23.64 -1.19 -20.11
CA ALA A 652 -23.04 -1.87 -18.96
C ALA A 652 -23.44 -1.20 -17.64
N GLY A 653 -23.63 -2.01 -16.60
CA GLY A 653 -23.89 -1.56 -15.24
C GLY A 653 -23.53 -2.62 -14.19
N ARG A 654 -23.74 -2.33 -12.91
CA ARG A 654 -23.51 -3.29 -11.82
C ARG A 654 -24.45 -4.48 -11.98
N GLY A 655 -23.87 -5.66 -12.16
CA GLY A 655 -24.56 -6.94 -12.27
C GLY A 655 -25.39 -7.14 -13.54
N ARG A 656 -25.32 -6.24 -14.53
CA ARG A 656 -26.10 -6.34 -15.77
C ARG A 656 -25.35 -5.80 -16.98
N LEU A 657 -25.50 -6.48 -18.12
CA LEU A 657 -25.09 -6.00 -19.45
C LEU A 657 -26.28 -6.07 -20.41
N ASP A 658 -26.63 -4.97 -21.08
CA ASP A 658 -27.62 -5.00 -22.15
C ASP A 658 -26.93 -5.43 -23.45
N LEU A 659 -27.51 -6.41 -24.14
CA LEU A 659 -26.85 -7.14 -25.21
C LEU A 659 -27.42 -6.79 -26.59
N GLY A 660 -26.53 -6.84 -27.58
CA GLY A 660 -26.85 -6.81 -29.00
C GLY A 660 -26.27 -8.02 -29.72
N ASP A 661 -26.73 -8.24 -30.96
CA ASP A 661 -26.28 -9.36 -31.76
C ASP A 661 -24.77 -9.31 -32.04
N GLY A 662 -24.16 -10.48 -32.01
CA GLY A 662 -22.77 -10.69 -32.32
C GLY A 662 -22.44 -10.60 -33.81
N PRO A 663 -21.16 -10.75 -34.17
CA PRO A 663 -20.74 -10.84 -35.57
C PRO A 663 -21.27 -12.12 -36.26
N THR A 664 -21.41 -13.21 -35.51
CA THR A 664 -21.78 -14.52 -36.06
C THR A 664 -23.04 -15.14 -35.44
N VAL A 665 -23.48 -14.68 -34.26
CA VAL A 665 -24.57 -15.26 -33.45
C VAL A 665 -25.55 -14.17 -33.00
N THR A 666 -26.83 -14.49 -32.85
CA THR A 666 -27.81 -13.56 -32.28
C THR A 666 -28.03 -13.80 -30.78
N VAL A 667 -28.53 -12.79 -30.06
CA VAL A 667 -28.84 -12.95 -28.62
C VAL A 667 -29.95 -13.98 -28.42
N ASP A 668 -30.93 -14.03 -29.34
CA ASP A 668 -32.03 -14.98 -29.28
C ASP A 668 -31.56 -16.43 -29.49
N GLU A 669 -30.60 -16.67 -30.39
CA GLU A 669 -29.98 -17.99 -30.55
C GLU A 669 -29.29 -18.44 -29.26
N VAL A 670 -28.52 -17.55 -28.62
CA VAL A 670 -27.86 -17.85 -27.34
C VAL A 670 -28.89 -18.10 -26.24
N ARG A 671 -29.94 -17.28 -26.15
CA ARG A 671 -31.02 -17.45 -25.17
C ARG A 671 -31.78 -18.76 -25.35
N ALA A 672 -32.02 -19.17 -26.60
CA ALA A 672 -32.69 -20.42 -26.91
C ALA A 672 -31.83 -21.65 -26.57
N CYS A 673 -30.52 -21.57 -26.79
CA CYS A 673 -29.60 -22.69 -26.66
C CYS A 673 -28.94 -22.81 -25.28
N PHE A 674 -28.78 -21.72 -24.54
CA PHE A 674 -28.24 -21.69 -23.18
C PHE A 674 -29.36 -21.42 -22.18
N THR A 675 -30.22 -22.42 -21.98
CA THR A 675 -31.39 -22.33 -21.08
C THR A 675 -31.04 -22.41 -19.58
N GLU A 676 -29.83 -22.83 -19.27
CA GLU A 676 -29.28 -22.94 -17.91
C GLU A 676 -28.24 -21.82 -17.71
N PRO A 677 -27.98 -21.37 -16.46
CA PRO A 677 -26.95 -20.37 -16.20
C PRO A 677 -25.59 -20.78 -16.75
N PHE A 678 -24.88 -19.83 -17.37
CA PHE A 678 -23.60 -20.10 -18.03
C PHE A 678 -22.52 -19.11 -17.59
N GLY A 679 -21.26 -19.53 -17.71
CA GLY A 679 -20.09 -18.67 -17.57
C GLY A 679 -19.60 -18.10 -18.90
N GLY A 680 -18.95 -16.94 -18.79
CA GLY A 680 -18.40 -16.18 -19.90
C GLY A 680 -17.33 -15.21 -19.44
N GLU A 681 -16.75 -14.51 -20.41
CA GLU A 681 -15.75 -13.46 -20.21
C GLU A 681 -16.14 -12.25 -21.04
N VAL A 682 -15.81 -11.04 -20.56
CA VAL A 682 -15.94 -9.82 -21.37
C VAL A 682 -14.61 -9.56 -22.09
N HIS A 683 -14.69 -9.30 -23.39
CA HIS A 683 -13.56 -9.03 -24.28
C HIS A 683 -13.72 -7.63 -24.86
N VAL A 684 -12.61 -6.96 -25.17
CA VAL A 684 -12.70 -5.72 -25.97
C VAL A 684 -13.08 -6.05 -27.41
N ARG A 685 -13.67 -5.08 -28.11
CA ARG A 685 -14.08 -5.19 -29.51
C ARG A 685 -13.24 -4.30 -30.39
N ASP A 686 -12.74 -4.84 -31.51
CA ASP A 686 -11.97 -4.06 -32.49
C ASP A 686 -10.82 -3.23 -31.86
N ALA A 687 -10.21 -3.82 -30.83
CA ALA A 687 -9.20 -3.18 -30.02
C ALA A 687 -8.28 -4.23 -29.41
N PHE A 688 -7.13 -3.79 -28.94
CA PHE A 688 -6.19 -4.58 -28.17
C PHE A 688 -6.37 -4.28 -26.69
N VAL A 689 -6.52 -5.30 -25.85
CA VAL A 689 -6.34 -5.15 -24.40
C VAL A 689 -4.85 -5.05 -24.14
N VAL A 690 -4.43 -3.88 -23.67
CA VAL A 690 -3.08 -3.60 -23.21
C VAL A 690 -2.99 -3.94 -21.72
N ARG A 691 -2.14 -4.90 -21.39
CA ARG A 691 -1.78 -5.27 -20.04
C ARG A 691 -0.34 -4.86 -19.80
N THR A 692 -0.10 -4.16 -18.71
CA THR A 692 1.26 -4.00 -18.18
C THR A 692 1.38 -4.73 -16.85
N THR A 693 2.60 -5.09 -16.47
CA THR A 693 2.82 -5.72 -15.15
C THR A 693 2.56 -4.76 -13.98
N VAL A 694 2.37 -3.48 -14.27
CA VAL A 694 2.12 -2.41 -13.29
C VAL A 694 0.60 -2.11 -13.28
N SER A 695 0.01 -1.80 -14.43
CA SER A 695 -1.32 -1.17 -14.57
C SER A 695 -2.53 -2.03 -14.32
N ARG A 696 -2.41 -3.36 -14.40
CA ARG A 696 -3.49 -4.33 -14.13
C ARG A 696 -4.85 -4.01 -14.81
N GLY A 697 -4.89 -3.15 -15.83
CA GLY A 697 -6.14 -2.70 -16.48
C GLY A 697 -6.70 -1.37 -15.96
N ALA A 698 -5.89 -0.43 -15.49
CA ALA A 698 -6.35 0.91 -15.09
C ALA A 698 -7.24 1.59 -16.15
N HIS A 699 -8.35 2.18 -15.71
CA HIS A 699 -9.37 2.82 -16.56
C HIS A 699 -10.10 3.96 -15.85
N ARG A 700 -10.85 4.75 -16.61
CA ARG A 700 -11.71 5.84 -16.12
C ARG A 700 -13.17 5.44 -15.93
N VAL A 701 -13.53 4.17 -16.13
CA VAL A 701 -14.91 3.73 -15.92
C VAL A 701 -15.25 3.68 -14.43
N VAL A 702 -16.35 4.32 -14.05
CA VAL A 702 -16.93 4.35 -12.71
C VAL A 702 -18.42 4.02 -12.78
N GLU A 703 -19.03 3.83 -11.63
CA GLU A 703 -20.47 3.63 -11.52
C GLU A 703 -21.18 4.95 -11.18
N ASP A 704 -22.29 5.23 -11.83
CA ASP A 704 -23.16 6.37 -11.50
C ASP A 704 -24.19 6.04 -10.41
N GLU A 705 -25.03 7.02 -10.05
CA GLU A 705 -26.04 6.87 -8.99
C GLU A 705 -27.09 5.78 -9.29
N ASP A 706 -27.32 5.46 -10.57
CA ASP A 706 -28.29 4.47 -11.02
C ASP A 706 -27.65 3.07 -11.20
N GLY A 707 -26.37 2.94 -10.90
CA GLY A 707 -25.60 1.72 -11.03
C GLY A 707 -25.15 1.40 -12.45
N ARG A 708 -25.17 2.38 -13.36
CA ARG A 708 -24.72 2.27 -14.75
C ARG A 708 -23.26 2.67 -14.86
N CYS A 709 -22.52 2.02 -15.76
CA CYS A 709 -21.14 2.36 -15.99
C CYS A 709 -21.03 3.66 -16.80
N THR A 710 -20.21 4.59 -16.33
CA THR A 710 -19.92 5.85 -17.02
C THR A 710 -18.43 6.12 -17.02
N ILE A 711 -17.97 7.00 -17.92
CA ILE A 711 -16.57 7.42 -17.97
C ILE A 711 -16.44 8.66 -17.08
N ASP A 712 -15.52 8.59 -16.12
CA ASP A 712 -15.27 9.61 -15.10
C ASP A 712 -14.56 10.85 -15.69
N VAL A 713 -15.27 11.58 -16.55
CA VAL A 713 -14.78 12.82 -17.17
C VAL A 713 -14.70 13.98 -16.17
N ALA A 714 -15.40 13.88 -15.04
CA ALA A 714 -15.49 14.94 -14.04
C ALA A 714 -14.33 14.91 -13.05
N ASN A 715 -13.97 13.73 -12.52
CA ASN A 715 -12.91 13.58 -11.52
C ASN A 715 -11.60 13.03 -12.10
N GLN A 716 -11.62 12.56 -13.36
CA GLN A 716 -10.44 12.10 -14.09
C GLN A 716 -10.46 12.62 -15.55
N PRO A 717 -10.45 13.95 -15.75
CA PRO A 717 -10.43 14.53 -17.08
C PRO A 717 -9.17 14.08 -17.85
N PHE A 718 -9.34 13.79 -19.13
CA PHE A 718 -8.20 13.53 -20.01
C PHE A 718 -7.65 14.86 -20.54
N ASP A 719 -6.35 15.07 -20.36
CA ASP A 719 -5.59 16.16 -20.97
C ASP A 719 -4.61 15.56 -21.99
N PRO A 720 -4.79 15.83 -23.30
CA PRO A 720 -3.87 15.37 -24.34
C PRO A 720 -2.41 15.84 -24.16
N ALA A 721 -2.20 16.95 -23.43
CA ALA A 721 -0.88 17.47 -23.14
C ALA A 721 -0.23 16.80 -21.92
N ASP A 722 -1.00 16.11 -21.08
CA ASP A 722 -0.51 15.38 -19.91
C ASP A 722 -0.82 13.87 -20.04
N PRO A 723 0.14 13.05 -20.51
CA PRO A 723 -0.04 11.61 -20.59
C PRO A 723 -0.35 10.90 -19.27
N ALA A 724 -0.11 11.53 -18.11
CA ALA A 724 -0.49 10.96 -16.82
C ALA A 724 -2.01 10.84 -16.66
N SER A 725 -2.78 11.69 -17.36
CA SER A 725 -4.25 11.65 -17.40
C SER A 725 -4.81 10.50 -18.26
N ALA A 726 -3.99 9.88 -19.11
CA ALA A 726 -4.40 8.90 -20.11
C ALA A 726 -4.62 7.49 -19.52
N ARG A 727 -5.72 7.28 -18.79
CA ARG A 727 -6.03 5.98 -18.18
C ARG A 727 -6.94 5.13 -19.06
N ASN A 728 -6.31 4.32 -19.90
CA ASN A 728 -7.01 3.41 -20.78
C ASN A 728 -6.19 2.14 -21.00
N PHE A 729 -6.86 1.00 -21.12
CA PHE A 729 -6.26 -0.28 -21.47
C PHE A 729 -6.64 -0.77 -22.87
N ARG A 730 -7.37 0.02 -23.67
CA ARG A 730 -7.83 -0.32 -25.02
C ARG A 730 -7.02 0.42 -26.09
N ALA A 731 -6.11 -0.25 -26.79
CA ALA A 731 -5.43 0.31 -27.96
C ALA A 731 -6.22 0.00 -29.23
N ARG A 732 -6.42 0.99 -30.11
CA ARG A 732 -7.15 0.83 -31.38
C ARG A 732 -6.24 1.09 -32.57
N GLU A 733 -6.56 0.48 -33.69
CA GLU A 733 -5.81 0.69 -34.93
C GLU A 733 -5.87 2.15 -35.38
N GLY A 734 -4.73 2.68 -35.81
CA GLY A 734 -4.59 4.05 -36.31
C GLY A 734 -4.78 5.15 -35.26
N LYS A 735 -5.18 4.81 -34.03
CA LYS A 735 -5.32 5.77 -32.93
C LYS A 735 -4.12 5.66 -31.98
N PRO A 736 -3.48 6.78 -31.60
CA PRO A 736 -2.45 6.77 -30.57
C PRO A 736 -2.95 6.15 -29.28
N PHE A 737 -2.29 5.08 -28.83
CA PHE A 737 -2.47 4.57 -27.49
C PHE A 737 -1.49 5.30 -26.58
N VAL A 738 -2.04 6.06 -25.63
CA VAL A 738 -1.29 6.78 -24.61
C VAL A 738 -1.72 6.20 -23.26
N HIS A 739 -0.74 5.75 -22.50
CA HIS A 739 -0.89 5.28 -21.12
C HIS A 739 0.26 5.86 -20.30
N PRO A 740 0.08 6.23 -19.03
CA PRO A 740 1.13 6.87 -18.22
C PRO A 740 2.51 6.19 -18.16
N ALA A 741 2.60 4.93 -18.59
CA ALA A 741 3.85 4.17 -18.65
C ALA A 741 4.44 4.04 -20.07
N VAL A 742 3.59 4.03 -21.10
CA VAL A 742 3.98 3.69 -22.48
C VAL A 742 3.02 4.33 -23.48
N ALA A 743 3.55 4.72 -24.64
CA ALA A 743 2.74 5.10 -25.78
C ALA A 743 3.23 4.45 -27.08
N PHE A 744 2.29 4.03 -27.92
CA PHE A 744 2.54 3.45 -29.24
C PHE A 744 1.28 3.59 -30.11
N THR A 745 1.40 3.42 -31.42
CA THR A 745 0.25 3.40 -32.33
C THR A 745 0.30 2.11 -33.14
N ILE A 746 -0.73 1.27 -33.04
CA ILE A 746 -0.84 0.06 -33.87
C ILE A 746 -1.36 0.47 -35.25
N GLY A 747 -0.67 0.06 -36.32
CA GLY A 747 -1.11 0.30 -37.68
C GLY A 747 -2.32 -0.54 -38.06
N GLY A 748 -2.93 -0.26 -39.21
CA GLY A 748 -4.07 -1.05 -39.69
C GLY A 748 -3.67 -2.43 -40.23
N GLY A 749 -4.47 -3.44 -39.94
CA GLY A 749 -4.35 -4.78 -40.54
C GLY A 749 -5.58 -5.14 -41.39
N GLU A 750 -5.38 -5.56 -42.65
CA GLU A 750 -6.50 -5.87 -43.56
C GLU A 750 -7.41 -7.02 -43.07
N ASP A 751 -6.93 -7.91 -42.17
CA ASP A 751 -7.72 -9.03 -41.64
C ASP A 751 -8.09 -8.93 -40.14
N LEU A 752 -7.80 -7.82 -39.46
CA LEU A 752 -8.21 -7.60 -38.07
C LEU A 752 -9.65 -7.09 -38.01
N VAL A 753 -10.58 -7.94 -38.42
CA VAL A 753 -12.02 -7.66 -38.34
C VAL A 753 -12.60 -8.18 -37.03
N PRO A 754 -13.65 -7.53 -36.49
CA PRO A 754 -14.26 -7.94 -35.22
C PRO A 754 -14.78 -9.38 -35.24
N GLY A 755 -14.41 -10.16 -34.23
CA GLY A 755 -14.74 -11.58 -34.11
C GLY A 755 -13.94 -12.50 -35.03
N SER A 756 -12.85 -12.02 -35.64
CA SER A 756 -11.94 -12.88 -36.39
C SER A 756 -11.22 -13.86 -35.45
N THR A 757 -10.81 -15.02 -36.00
CA THR A 757 -9.98 -15.99 -35.28
C THR A 757 -8.49 -15.66 -35.36
N THR A 758 -8.13 -14.47 -35.87
CA THR A 758 -6.75 -14.06 -36.07
C THR A 758 -6.14 -13.65 -34.74
N GLU A 759 -5.22 -14.45 -34.20
CA GLU A 759 -4.48 -14.07 -33.01
C GLU A 759 -3.47 -12.96 -33.34
N ALA A 760 -3.59 -11.81 -32.67
CA ALA A 760 -2.60 -10.74 -32.75
C ALA A 760 -2.16 -10.27 -31.36
N GLU A 761 -0.86 -10.18 -31.15
CA GLU A 761 -0.28 -9.88 -29.84
C GLU A 761 1.02 -9.07 -29.95
N LEU A 762 1.04 -7.86 -29.38
CA LEU A 762 2.23 -7.03 -29.24
C LEU A 762 2.89 -7.29 -27.88
N ILE A 763 4.21 -7.47 -27.88
CA ILE A 763 5.03 -7.58 -26.67
C ILE A 763 6.14 -6.54 -26.74
N VAL A 764 6.19 -5.69 -25.71
CA VAL A 764 7.26 -4.72 -25.48
C VAL A 764 7.80 -4.94 -24.08
N ASP A 765 9.08 -5.26 -23.97
CA ASP A 765 9.75 -5.32 -22.67
C ASP A 765 10.42 -3.97 -22.40
N VAL A 766 9.99 -3.26 -21.35
CA VAL A 766 10.61 -2.02 -20.87
C VAL A 766 11.54 -2.37 -19.71
N GLY A 767 12.75 -1.81 -19.71
CA GLY A 767 13.73 -2.08 -18.66
C GLY A 767 14.61 -0.88 -18.31
N ARG A 768 15.64 -1.17 -17.49
CA ARG A 768 16.60 -0.20 -16.92
C ARG A 768 16.01 0.82 -15.93
N VAL A 769 14.93 0.43 -15.25
CA VAL A 769 14.33 1.22 -14.17
C VAL A 769 14.50 0.49 -12.84
N PRO A 770 15.10 1.11 -11.81
CA PRO A 770 15.18 0.54 -10.48
C PRO A 770 13.79 0.23 -9.92
N GLY A 771 13.63 -0.92 -9.26
CA GLY A 771 12.43 -1.19 -8.48
C GLY A 771 12.37 -0.32 -7.23
N ALA A 772 11.21 -0.29 -6.57
CA ALA A 772 11.09 0.28 -5.23
C ALA A 772 11.99 -0.46 -4.24
N LEU A 773 12.58 0.30 -3.31
CA LEU A 773 13.37 -0.21 -2.21
C LEU A 773 12.45 -1.04 -1.31
N THR A 774 12.76 -2.34 -1.22
CA THR A 774 11.96 -3.31 -0.49
C THR A 774 12.83 -4.05 0.51
N LEU A 775 12.32 -4.23 1.71
CA LEU A 775 12.81 -5.23 2.66
C LEU A 775 11.83 -6.40 2.68
N SER A 776 12.35 -7.63 2.67
CA SER A 776 11.50 -8.82 2.76
C SER A 776 11.32 -9.22 4.22
N GLY A 777 10.08 -9.21 4.71
CA GLY A 777 9.68 -10.02 5.87
C GLY A 777 9.42 -11.47 5.46
N ASN A 778 9.28 -12.40 6.42
CA ASN A 778 8.96 -13.80 6.12
C ASN A 778 7.45 -14.02 5.84
N GLY A 779 6.66 -12.96 5.68
CA GLY A 779 5.39 -13.02 4.95
C GLY A 779 4.25 -12.18 5.49
N ASN A 780 4.15 -11.92 6.80
CA ASN A 780 3.02 -11.18 7.36
C ASN A 780 3.42 -10.23 8.48
N VAL A 781 3.72 -8.98 8.09
CA VAL A 781 4.03 -7.90 9.01
C VAL A 781 2.74 -7.35 9.62
N ARG A 782 2.62 -7.38 10.96
CA ARG A 782 1.43 -6.96 11.71
C ARG A 782 1.50 -5.56 12.28
N ASP A 783 2.70 -5.10 12.58
CA ASP A 783 2.95 -3.83 13.22
C ASP A 783 4.32 -3.29 12.82
N LEU A 784 4.44 -1.97 12.89
CA LEU A 784 5.65 -1.21 12.61
C LEU A 784 5.85 -0.21 13.75
N ALA A 785 7.08 -0.02 14.20
CA ALA A 785 7.39 0.97 15.22
C ALA A 785 8.76 1.60 14.98
N TRP A 786 8.85 2.92 15.16
CA TRP A 786 10.11 3.66 15.15
C TRP A 786 10.57 3.95 16.58
N SER A 787 11.87 3.76 16.86
CA SER A 787 12.47 4.19 18.14
C SER A 787 13.50 5.28 17.90
N GLU A 788 13.21 6.48 18.42
CA GLU A 788 14.12 7.62 18.37
C GLU A 788 15.39 7.38 19.20
N ILE A 789 15.30 6.56 20.23
CA ILE A 789 16.39 6.31 21.19
C ILE A 789 17.55 5.57 20.53
N ASP A 790 17.26 4.43 19.90
CA ASP A 790 18.31 3.62 19.27
C ASP A 790 18.38 3.79 17.74
N GLN A 791 17.55 4.69 17.20
CA GLN A 791 17.45 5.02 15.78
C GLN A 791 17.21 3.78 14.92
N ARG A 792 16.32 2.88 15.39
CA ARG A 792 15.94 1.65 14.70
C ARG A 792 14.47 1.60 14.39
N PHE A 793 14.20 0.85 13.32
CA PHE A 793 12.88 0.52 12.88
C PHE A 793 12.57 -0.93 13.22
N TYR A 794 11.38 -1.16 13.76
CA TYR A 794 10.93 -2.46 14.21
C TYR A 794 9.73 -2.93 13.41
N ALA A 795 9.69 -4.22 13.10
CA ALA A 795 8.56 -4.83 12.41
C ALA A 795 8.19 -6.17 13.06
N ILE A 796 6.92 -6.33 13.39
CA ILE A 796 6.39 -7.59 13.91
C ILE A 796 6.08 -8.52 12.73
N ASP A 797 6.85 -9.60 12.56
CA ASP A 797 6.59 -10.62 11.54
C ASP A 797 5.94 -11.85 12.16
N THR A 798 4.63 -12.00 11.96
CA THR A 798 3.86 -13.14 12.48
C THR A 798 4.13 -14.45 11.77
N SER A 799 4.56 -14.42 10.51
CA SER A 799 4.94 -15.65 9.81
C SER A 799 6.25 -16.19 10.36
N GLY A 800 7.17 -15.28 10.70
CA GLY A 800 8.43 -15.59 11.36
C GLY A 800 8.31 -15.78 12.88
N ASN A 801 7.20 -15.35 13.50
CA ASN A 801 7.06 -15.24 14.96
C ASN A 801 8.24 -14.48 15.60
N THR A 802 8.64 -13.37 15.00
CA THR A 802 9.86 -12.64 15.37
C THR A 802 9.62 -11.13 15.34
N LEU A 803 10.39 -10.40 16.13
CA LEU A 803 10.52 -8.95 16.05
C LEU A 803 11.77 -8.64 15.23
N LEU A 804 11.58 -8.04 14.05
CA LEU A 804 12.67 -7.65 13.17
C LEU A 804 13.24 -6.31 13.63
N ARG A 805 14.54 -6.25 13.89
CA ARG A 805 15.27 -4.99 14.14
C ARG A 805 15.98 -4.57 12.87
N ILE A 806 15.60 -3.40 12.36
CA ILE A 806 16.06 -2.87 11.09
C ILE A 806 16.84 -1.58 11.34
N ARG A 807 18.03 -1.53 10.74
CA ARG A 807 18.87 -0.33 10.72
C ARG A 807 18.36 0.61 9.62
N ALA A 808 17.93 1.82 9.97
CA ALA A 808 17.41 2.78 8.99
C ALA A 808 18.52 3.63 8.34
N ASP A 809 19.56 4.01 9.09
CA ASP A 809 20.75 4.71 8.55
C ASP A 809 21.59 3.84 7.61
N ARG A 810 21.32 2.53 7.56
CA ARG A 810 21.79 1.56 6.56
C ARG A 810 20.78 0.44 6.48
N LEU A 811 19.85 0.52 5.52
CA LEU A 811 18.75 -0.42 5.35
C LEU A 811 19.24 -1.86 5.24
N GLN A 812 19.28 -2.49 6.40
CA GLN A 812 19.76 -3.83 6.61
C GLN A 812 18.99 -4.38 7.81
N VAL A 813 18.39 -5.56 7.64
CA VAL A 813 17.90 -6.34 8.79
C VAL A 813 19.14 -6.70 9.60
N THR A 814 19.27 -6.09 10.77
CA THR A 814 20.44 -6.28 11.62
C THR A 814 20.28 -7.53 12.46
N GLU A 815 19.06 -7.82 12.92
CA GLU A 815 18.83 -8.89 13.87
C GLU A 815 17.37 -9.36 13.84
N ARG A 816 17.16 -10.65 14.16
CA ARG A 816 15.85 -11.23 14.47
C ARG A 816 15.82 -11.46 15.97
N LEU A 817 14.83 -10.86 16.63
CA LEU A 817 14.70 -10.91 18.07
C LEU A 817 13.59 -11.92 18.39
N ASP A 818 13.95 -13.18 18.64
CA ASP A 818 13.07 -14.29 19.03
C ASP A 818 13.79 -15.38 19.84
#